data_AF-A0A1B9NG98-F1
#
_entry.id   AF-A0A1B9NG98-F1
#
_cell.length_a   1.000
_cell.length_b   1.000
_cell.length_c   1.000
_cell.angle_alpha   90.00
_cell.angle_beta   90.00
_cell.angle_gamma   90.00
#
_symmetry.space_group_name_H-M   'P 1'
#
loop_
_entity.id
_entity.type
_entity.pdbx_description
1 polymer ?
#
loop_
_entity_poly.entity_id
_entity_poly.type
_entity_poly.pdbx_seq_one_letter_code
_entity_poly.pdbx_strand_id
1 'polypeptide(L)'
;MPPTRRRDHVMDAAREPDPITIPGAPAPVPPSLEEPTEPHKPLPPKPDQGAPETRTPTGVPTDYPPETVGQQGAYLTTAQGARLTDTDHSLKAGPRGPVLLQDHHLREKITHFDHERIPERVVHARGAAAHGVFVANGAAESVTKAGFLKRGVTTPVFVRFSTVLGSRGSADTVRDTRGFATKFYTDEGVYDLVGNNIPVFFIQDAIKFPDIIHAGKPHPDREIPQAQSAHDTFWDFVSLHTEAQAHAMWNMSDRGIPRSYRMMQGFGVHTFRLVNDAGETVLVKFHWRPKLGTHSLTWEEAQLASGKDPDFHRRDLADAIEAGAFPQWDLALQVMPDTPEETFEGIDLLDPTKIVPEELAPLQVIGTMTLNANPTNFFAETEQVAFHPGHLVPGIDVTNDALLQGRLFSYIDTQITRLGGPNFAQLPINRPHAPINDMLRDGMHQTAVHAGVAPYKPNSLDGGCPFFAGADEGAFIDIPVTVSESVKERADSRSFDDHFSQVTLFYRSLTPIEQQHVAEAYAFELGKCYEQAVKERQLQALANIDADLCATVAAALGLPAPAPTVEVADVEPSPALRQVGEQWPAEGRVVGIVADESTEASALATVREGLHAAGIVPLVIAPHGGMLHGIPVQRSVQTAASIEVDAVVLLAPSTDPRALRMLGEVFRHGKAIAASPAAADTLEAVHIGDAPGVVTVEPAAAVDELLTLLSTHRVWERLEALRA
;
A
#
# COMPACT_ATOMS: atom_id res chain seq x y z
N MET A 1 -13.85 58.01 -35.05
CA MET A 1 -14.04 56.63 -35.54
C MET A 1 -12.81 55.81 -35.19
N PRO A 2 -12.90 54.91 -34.20
CA PRO A 2 -12.02 53.75 -34.09
C PRO A 2 -12.78 52.48 -34.50
N PRO A 3 -12.12 51.48 -35.11
CA PRO A 3 -12.80 50.34 -35.70
C PRO A 3 -13.26 49.37 -34.62
N THR A 4 -14.56 49.11 -34.59
CA THR A 4 -15.20 47.98 -33.91
C THR A 4 -14.65 46.66 -34.49
N ARG A 5 -13.70 46.04 -33.78
CA ARG A 5 -13.40 44.62 -33.99
C ARG A 5 -14.56 43.81 -33.40
N ARG A 6 -15.38 43.22 -34.27
CA ARG A 6 -16.23 42.09 -33.88
C ARG A 6 -15.31 41.00 -33.34
N ARG A 7 -15.40 40.74 -32.04
CA ARG A 7 -14.97 39.46 -31.48
C ARG A 7 -16.07 38.49 -31.87
N ASP A 8 -15.77 37.61 -32.80
CA ASP A 8 -16.59 36.42 -33.01
C ASP A 8 -16.45 35.60 -31.72
N HIS A 9 -17.44 35.74 -30.84
CA HIS A 9 -17.67 34.79 -29.76
C HIS A 9 -18.03 33.48 -30.45
N VAL A 10 -17.04 32.60 -30.61
CA VAL A 10 -17.32 31.16 -30.60
C VAL A 10 -17.82 30.90 -29.19
N MET A 11 -19.14 30.98 -29.02
CA MET A 11 -19.79 30.39 -27.86
C MET A 11 -19.40 28.92 -27.90
N ASP A 12 -18.55 28.49 -26.97
CA ASP A 12 -18.41 27.09 -26.63
C ASP A 12 -19.83 26.61 -26.34
N ALA A 13 -20.38 25.81 -27.26
CA ALA A 13 -21.63 25.11 -27.02
C ALA A 13 -21.41 24.35 -25.71
N ALA A 14 -22.25 24.64 -24.71
CA ALA A 14 -22.26 23.92 -23.45
C ALA A 14 -22.32 22.42 -23.77
N ARG A 15 -21.16 21.76 -23.66
CA ARG A 15 -20.99 20.33 -23.92
C ARG A 15 -21.86 19.58 -22.92
N GLU A 16 -22.60 18.60 -23.40
CA GLU A 16 -23.15 17.61 -22.50
C GLU A 16 -21.96 16.92 -21.80
N PRO A 17 -21.95 16.85 -20.46
CA PRO A 17 -20.89 16.17 -19.74
C PRO A 17 -20.89 14.70 -20.12
N ASP A 18 -19.69 14.15 -20.38
CA ASP A 18 -19.50 12.73 -20.65
C ASP A 18 -20.05 11.91 -19.48
N PRO A 19 -20.99 10.97 -19.70
CA PRO A 19 -21.59 10.20 -18.61
C PRO A 19 -20.60 9.28 -17.90
N ILE A 20 -19.47 8.96 -18.53
CA ILE A 20 -18.42 8.10 -17.96
C ILE A 20 -17.26 8.99 -17.52
N THR A 21 -17.11 9.16 -16.21
CA THR A 21 -15.99 9.91 -15.63
C THR A 21 -14.80 8.98 -15.44
N ILE A 22 -13.67 9.33 -16.06
CA ILE A 22 -12.40 8.64 -15.83
C ILE A 22 -11.68 9.37 -14.68
N PRO A 23 -11.17 8.65 -13.67
CA PRO A 23 -10.52 9.25 -12.51
C PRO A 23 -9.23 10.01 -12.87
N GLY A 24 -8.76 10.84 -11.93
CA GLY A 24 -7.56 11.67 -12.07
C GLY A 24 -7.82 13.16 -12.23
N ALA A 25 -9.06 13.63 -12.02
CA ALA A 25 -9.37 15.06 -12.07
C ALA A 25 -8.71 15.80 -10.88
N PRO A 26 -8.03 16.94 -11.10
CA PRO A 26 -7.29 17.62 -10.04
C PRO A 26 -8.18 18.43 -9.08
N ALA A 27 -9.41 18.75 -9.48
CA ALA A 27 -10.33 19.62 -8.74
C ALA A 27 -11.79 19.20 -9.01
N PRO A 28 -12.76 19.56 -8.15
CA PRO A 28 -14.18 19.26 -8.36
C PRO A 28 -14.81 20.01 -9.53
N VAL A 29 -14.17 21.08 -10.00
CA VAL A 29 -14.63 21.92 -11.11
C VAL A 29 -13.47 22.14 -12.08
N PRO A 30 -13.69 21.99 -13.41
CA PRO A 30 -12.68 22.34 -14.40
C PRO A 30 -12.25 23.82 -14.32
N PRO A 31 -10.98 24.16 -14.57
CA PRO A 31 -10.54 25.55 -14.60
C PRO A 31 -11.15 26.31 -15.79
N SER A 32 -11.41 27.60 -15.61
CA SER A 32 -11.77 28.50 -16.72
C SER A 32 -10.57 28.79 -17.61
N LEU A 33 -10.82 29.03 -18.90
CA LEU A 33 -9.79 29.50 -19.83
C LEU A 33 -9.33 30.92 -19.48
N GLU A 34 -10.28 31.80 -19.12
CA GLU A 34 -9.97 33.15 -18.65
C GLU A 34 -9.41 33.09 -17.22
N GLU A 35 -8.42 33.94 -16.94
CA GLU A 35 -7.86 34.09 -15.59
C GLU A 35 -8.95 34.56 -14.62
N PRO A 36 -9.16 33.88 -13.47
CA PRO A 36 -10.10 34.33 -12.46
C PRO A 36 -9.56 35.62 -11.80
N THR A 37 -10.24 36.74 -12.02
CA THR A 37 -9.83 38.06 -11.49
C THR A 37 -10.74 38.57 -10.37
N GLU A 38 -11.82 37.85 -10.06
CA GLU A 38 -12.74 38.19 -8.98
C GLU A 38 -12.52 37.26 -7.77
N PRO A 39 -12.51 37.81 -6.54
CA PRO A 39 -12.29 37.01 -5.34
C PRO A 39 -13.48 36.09 -5.07
N HIS A 40 -13.21 34.80 -4.91
CA HIS A 40 -14.19 33.81 -4.45
C HIS A 40 -13.60 33.00 -3.30
N LYS A 41 -14.46 32.31 -2.55
CA LYS A 41 -14.02 31.37 -1.51
C LYS A 41 -13.34 30.15 -2.14
N PRO A 42 -12.47 29.43 -1.42
CA PRO A 42 -11.89 28.18 -1.90
C PRO A 42 -12.96 27.20 -2.38
N LEU A 43 -12.65 26.43 -3.42
CA LEU A 43 -13.51 25.34 -3.87
C LEU A 43 -13.59 24.26 -2.77
N PRO A 44 -14.72 23.55 -2.65
CA PRO A 44 -14.80 22.42 -1.74
C PRO A 44 -13.80 21.31 -2.15
N PRO A 45 -13.45 20.39 -1.24
CA PRO A 45 -12.80 19.15 -1.62
C PRO A 45 -13.60 18.36 -2.68
N LYS A 46 -12.93 17.45 -3.39
CA LYS A 46 -13.62 16.54 -4.31
C LYS A 46 -14.54 15.57 -3.54
N PRO A 47 -15.61 15.04 -4.15
CA PRO A 47 -16.53 14.12 -3.50
C PRO A 47 -15.89 12.82 -2.99
N ASP A 48 -14.80 12.39 -3.60
CA ASP A 48 -14.02 11.21 -3.20
C ASP A 48 -13.04 11.48 -2.06
N GLN A 49 -12.94 12.72 -1.57
CA GLN A 49 -11.99 13.10 -0.52
C GLN A 49 -12.66 13.17 0.85
N GLY A 50 -11.93 12.69 1.86
CA GLY A 50 -12.28 12.76 3.27
C GLY A 50 -11.16 13.45 4.06
N ALA A 51 -11.56 14.15 5.12
CA ALA A 51 -10.65 14.80 6.06
C ALA A 51 -10.78 14.14 7.44
N PRO A 52 -9.79 14.28 8.33
CA PRO A 52 -9.91 13.77 9.70
C PRO A 52 -11.14 14.34 10.40
N GLU A 53 -11.77 13.55 11.27
CA GLU A 53 -12.86 14.04 12.12
C GLU A 53 -12.39 15.26 12.94
N THR A 54 -13.26 16.25 13.04
CA THR A 54 -12.97 17.47 13.80
C THR A 54 -13.09 17.18 15.29
N ARG A 55 -11.98 16.74 15.89
CA ARG A 55 -11.86 16.50 17.33
C ARG A 55 -10.86 17.44 17.97
N THR A 56 -11.11 17.82 19.22
CA THR A 56 -10.11 18.54 20.03
C THR A 56 -8.87 17.67 20.27
N PRO A 57 -7.72 18.26 20.66
CA PRO A 57 -6.54 17.49 21.06
C PRO A 57 -6.78 16.48 22.19
N THR A 58 -7.88 16.60 22.94
CA THR A 58 -8.28 15.70 24.03
C THR A 58 -9.41 14.72 23.63
N GLY A 59 -9.66 14.55 22.32
CA GLY A 59 -10.57 13.54 21.77
C GLY A 59 -12.05 13.92 21.69
N VAL A 60 -12.44 15.10 22.17
CA VAL A 60 -13.85 15.56 22.16
C VAL A 60 -14.27 15.96 20.73
N PRO A 61 -15.39 15.42 20.21
CA PRO A 61 -15.98 15.88 18.94
C PRO A 61 -16.30 17.36 18.95
N THR A 62 -16.21 18.01 17.79
CA THR A 62 -16.62 19.41 17.62
C THR A 62 -17.81 19.51 16.67
N ASP A 63 -18.63 20.56 16.83
CA ASP A 63 -19.85 20.76 16.03
C ASP A 63 -19.60 21.42 14.67
N TYR A 64 -18.35 21.81 14.36
CA TYR A 64 -18.02 22.45 13.10
C TYR A 64 -17.57 21.42 12.05
N PRO A 65 -17.95 21.61 10.78
CA PRO A 65 -17.68 20.64 9.73
C PRO A 65 -16.20 20.67 9.31
N PRO A 66 -15.64 19.57 8.77
CA PRO A 66 -14.21 19.44 8.49
C PRO A 66 -13.58 20.57 7.67
N GLU A 67 -14.32 21.16 6.71
CA GLU A 67 -13.84 22.28 5.90
C GLU A 67 -13.48 23.53 6.72
N THR A 68 -13.99 23.66 7.95
CA THR A 68 -13.69 24.82 8.81
C THR A 68 -12.26 24.82 9.35
N VAL A 69 -11.57 23.68 9.38
CA VAL A 69 -10.14 23.64 9.73
C VAL A 69 -9.23 24.06 8.56
N GLY A 70 -9.80 24.29 7.37
CA GLY A 70 -9.11 24.74 6.17
C GLY A 70 -9.13 26.26 5.95
N GLN A 71 -8.71 26.69 4.75
CA GLN A 71 -8.75 28.09 4.34
C GLN A 71 -10.19 28.56 4.09
N GLN A 72 -10.57 29.74 4.62
CA GLN A 72 -11.96 30.23 4.56
C GLN A 72 -12.13 31.56 3.78
N GLY A 73 -11.04 32.30 3.57
CA GLY A 73 -11.06 33.65 3.01
C GLY A 73 -10.94 33.69 1.48
N ALA A 74 -11.44 34.75 0.87
CA ALA A 74 -11.31 35.01 -0.57
C ALA A 74 -10.05 35.82 -0.95
N TYR A 75 -9.21 36.16 0.03
CA TYR A 75 -8.01 36.98 -0.16
C TYR A 75 -6.80 36.24 0.38
N LEU A 76 -5.67 36.37 -0.32
CA LEU A 76 -4.38 35.89 0.15
C LEU A 76 -3.96 36.68 1.40
N THR A 77 -3.47 35.96 2.41
CA THR A 77 -2.96 36.54 3.66
C THR A 77 -1.58 36.00 4.02
N THR A 78 -0.90 36.71 4.91
CA THR A 78 0.20 36.15 5.72
C THR A 78 -0.34 35.06 6.67
N ALA A 79 0.56 34.29 7.27
CA ALA A 79 0.19 33.30 8.31
C ALA A 79 -0.42 33.96 9.56
N GLN A 80 -0.19 35.26 9.76
CA GLN A 80 -0.80 36.08 10.81
C GLN A 80 -2.13 36.74 10.39
N GLY A 81 -2.66 36.42 9.20
CA GLY A 81 -3.95 36.90 8.73
C GLY A 81 -3.96 38.30 8.10
N ALA A 82 -2.79 38.92 7.85
CA ALA A 82 -2.72 40.21 7.17
C ALA A 82 -2.91 40.05 5.66
N ARG A 83 -3.84 40.81 5.06
CA ARG A 83 -4.08 40.76 3.61
C ARG A 83 -2.90 41.30 2.82
N LEU A 84 -2.63 40.66 1.68
CA LEU A 84 -1.53 41.01 0.80
C LEU A 84 -2.06 41.67 -0.48
N THR A 85 -1.36 42.71 -0.94
CA THR A 85 -1.69 43.38 -2.20
C THR A 85 -0.89 42.84 -3.38
N ASP A 86 0.27 42.23 -3.12
CA ASP A 86 1.21 41.72 -4.13
C ASP A 86 2.06 40.61 -3.48
N THR A 87 2.24 39.49 -4.18
CA THR A 87 3.17 38.42 -3.79
C THR A 87 4.18 38.07 -4.89
N ASP A 88 4.13 38.75 -6.04
CA ASP A 88 5.01 38.52 -7.17
C ASP A 88 6.30 39.33 -7.04
N HIS A 89 6.27 40.40 -6.24
CA HIS A 89 7.40 41.29 -6.03
C HIS A 89 7.78 41.43 -4.56
N SER A 90 9.09 41.33 -4.27
CA SER A 90 9.64 41.75 -2.99
C SER A 90 9.65 43.27 -2.84
N LEU A 91 9.57 43.75 -1.60
CA LEU A 91 9.77 45.14 -1.25
C LEU A 91 11.23 45.55 -1.48
N LYS A 92 11.44 46.57 -2.30
CA LYS A 92 12.76 47.06 -2.73
C LYS A 92 12.90 48.57 -2.54
N ALA A 93 14.14 49.05 -2.41
CA ALA A 93 14.47 50.48 -2.50
C ALA A 93 14.40 51.00 -3.96
N GLY A 94 13.17 51.12 -4.47
CA GLY A 94 12.89 51.43 -5.88
C GLY A 94 12.86 50.16 -6.76
N PRO A 95 12.26 50.22 -7.98
CA PRO A 95 11.99 49.02 -8.77
C PRO A 95 13.21 48.15 -9.12
N ARG A 96 14.39 48.78 -9.19
CA ARG A 96 15.70 48.15 -9.49
C ARG A 96 16.67 48.17 -8.30
N GLY A 97 16.20 48.54 -7.11
CA GLY A 97 17.02 48.60 -5.90
C GLY A 97 17.13 47.26 -5.17
N PRO A 98 17.92 47.21 -4.09
CA PRO A 98 18.03 46.02 -3.25
C PRO A 98 16.70 45.70 -2.55
N VAL A 99 16.49 44.41 -2.26
CA VAL A 99 15.40 43.91 -1.41
C VAL A 99 15.64 44.37 0.03
N LEU A 100 14.57 44.79 0.71
CA LEU A 100 14.63 45.30 2.08
C LEU A 100 14.30 44.20 3.08
N LEU A 101 15.14 44.03 4.11
CA LEU A 101 14.91 43.04 5.18
C LEU A 101 13.59 43.27 5.95
N GLN A 102 13.05 44.49 5.93
CA GLN A 102 11.76 44.81 6.54
C GLN A 102 10.56 44.17 5.82
N ASP A 103 10.75 43.59 4.63
CA ASP A 103 9.73 42.80 3.93
C ASP A 103 9.33 41.58 4.77
N HIS A 104 8.19 41.68 5.44
CA HIS A 104 7.70 40.63 6.33
C HIS A 104 7.09 39.47 5.54
N HIS A 105 6.44 39.73 4.42
CA HIS A 105 5.83 38.70 3.57
C HIS A 105 6.90 37.83 2.92
N LEU A 106 7.93 38.45 2.34
CA LEU A 106 9.07 37.71 1.78
C LEU A 106 9.69 36.77 2.81
N ARG A 107 10.01 37.29 4.01
CA ARG A 107 10.63 36.49 5.06
C ARG A 107 9.72 35.35 5.50
N GLU A 108 8.45 35.64 5.79
CA GLU A 108 7.51 34.62 6.28
C GLU A 108 7.27 33.51 5.24
N LYS A 109 7.02 33.88 3.97
CA LYS A 109 6.80 32.92 2.87
C LYS A 109 8.01 32.00 2.66
N ILE A 110 9.22 32.57 2.60
CA ILE A 110 10.45 31.81 2.39
C ILE A 110 10.78 30.96 3.62
N THR A 111 10.62 31.50 4.83
CA THR A 111 10.83 30.71 6.06
C THR A 111 9.87 29.53 6.16
N HIS A 112 8.59 29.67 5.78
CA HIS A 112 7.72 28.49 5.76
C HIS A 112 8.19 27.46 4.71
N PHE A 113 8.49 27.91 3.49
CA PHE A 113 8.98 27.05 2.40
C PHE A 113 10.25 26.26 2.77
N ASP A 114 11.24 26.94 3.34
CA ASP A 114 12.54 26.35 3.74
C ASP A 114 12.38 25.28 4.83
N HIS A 115 11.25 25.29 5.55
CA HIS A 115 10.94 24.39 6.66
C HIS A 115 9.76 23.44 6.37
N GLU A 116 9.37 23.24 5.10
CA GLU A 116 8.29 22.33 4.73
C GLU A 116 8.61 20.84 4.93
N ARG A 117 9.89 20.46 4.92
CA ARG A 117 10.30 19.05 4.99
C ARG A 117 10.52 18.62 6.44
N ILE A 118 9.89 17.51 6.81
CA ILE A 118 10.17 16.75 8.04
C ILE A 118 10.98 15.50 7.68
N PRO A 119 11.66 14.85 8.65
CA PRO A 119 12.29 13.56 8.39
C PRO A 119 11.29 12.56 7.83
N GLU A 120 11.72 11.75 6.86
CA GLU A 120 10.93 10.62 6.42
C GLU A 120 10.91 9.50 7.47
N ARG A 121 10.01 8.52 7.31
CA ARG A 121 10.08 7.29 8.10
C ARG A 121 11.37 6.55 7.75
N VAL A 122 12.08 6.03 8.75
CA VAL A 122 13.36 5.31 8.56
C VAL A 122 13.24 4.11 7.62
N VAL A 123 12.09 3.43 7.70
CA VAL A 123 11.61 2.37 6.80
C VAL A 123 10.19 2.70 6.39
N HIS A 124 9.70 2.11 5.29
CA HIS A 124 8.36 2.39 4.79
C HIS A 124 8.10 3.86 4.45
N ALA A 125 9.14 4.55 3.99
CA ALA A 125 9.11 5.98 3.68
C ALA A 125 8.16 6.26 2.50
N ARG A 126 8.25 5.47 1.44
CA ARG A 126 7.35 5.52 0.28
C ARG A 126 6.03 4.81 0.59
N GLY A 127 4.92 5.54 0.48
CA GLY A 127 3.59 4.98 0.70
C GLY A 127 2.44 5.88 0.26
N ALA A 128 1.23 5.35 0.37
CA ALA A 128 -0.05 6.00 0.09
C ALA A 128 -1.09 5.56 1.12
N ALA A 129 -2.10 6.40 1.38
CA ALA A 129 -3.10 6.11 2.39
C ALA A 129 -4.49 6.58 1.97
N ALA A 130 -5.50 5.99 2.59
CA ALA A 130 -6.90 6.34 2.40
C ALA A 130 -7.68 6.15 3.70
N HIS A 131 -8.79 6.89 3.81
CA HIS A 131 -9.81 6.73 4.84
C HIS A 131 -10.77 5.60 4.48
N GLY A 132 -11.42 5.04 5.50
CA GLY A 132 -12.42 4.01 5.31
C GLY A 132 -13.19 3.70 6.58
N VAL A 133 -13.92 2.58 6.52
CA VAL A 133 -14.66 2.03 7.65
C VAL A 133 -14.42 0.53 7.76
N PHE A 134 -14.37 0.03 8.99
CA PHE A 134 -14.41 -1.39 9.31
C PHE A 134 -15.75 -1.72 9.97
N VAL A 135 -16.40 -2.80 9.53
CA VAL A 135 -17.66 -3.29 10.11
C VAL A 135 -17.46 -4.70 10.64
N ALA A 136 -17.57 -4.87 11.95
CA ALA A 136 -17.43 -6.16 12.60
C ALA A 136 -18.67 -7.04 12.43
N ASN A 137 -18.47 -8.33 12.20
CA ASN A 137 -19.57 -9.30 12.04
C ASN A 137 -19.94 -10.03 13.33
N GLY A 138 -19.22 -9.77 14.44
CA GLY A 138 -19.42 -10.37 15.77
C GLY A 138 -18.80 -11.75 15.96
N ALA A 139 -18.06 -12.28 14.99
CA ALA A 139 -17.46 -13.62 15.08
C ALA A 139 -16.30 -13.71 16.09
N ALA A 140 -15.70 -12.57 16.46
CA ALA A 140 -14.63 -12.51 17.45
C ALA A 140 -15.13 -12.41 18.91
N GLU A 141 -16.42 -12.17 19.15
CA GLU A 141 -16.97 -11.89 20.50
C GLU A 141 -16.69 -13.02 21.52
N SER A 142 -16.55 -14.27 21.07
CA SER A 142 -16.25 -15.40 21.95
C SER A 142 -14.78 -15.41 22.43
N VAL A 143 -13.89 -14.73 21.73
CA VAL A 143 -12.43 -14.77 21.97
C VAL A 143 -11.85 -13.43 22.40
N THR A 144 -12.57 -12.32 22.25
CA THR A 144 -12.10 -10.99 22.68
C THR A 144 -13.22 -10.11 23.22
N LYS A 145 -12.90 -9.31 24.24
CA LYS A 145 -13.75 -8.24 24.78
C LYS A 145 -13.64 -6.91 24.03
N ALA A 146 -12.77 -6.80 23.02
CA ALA A 146 -12.52 -5.56 22.30
C ALA A 146 -13.79 -4.96 21.66
N GLY A 147 -14.16 -3.74 22.05
CA GLY A 147 -15.44 -3.14 21.67
C GLY A 147 -15.67 -3.04 20.16
N PHE A 148 -14.64 -2.70 19.39
CA PHE A 148 -14.74 -2.52 17.94
C PHE A 148 -15.00 -3.81 17.14
N LEU A 149 -14.85 -4.98 17.78
CA LEU A 149 -15.07 -6.29 17.18
C LEU A 149 -16.47 -6.88 17.49
N LYS A 150 -17.31 -6.14 18.22
CA LYS A 150 -18.70 -6.52 18.50
C LYS A 150 -19.57 -6.36 17.24
N ARG A 151 -20.60 -7.21 17.12
CA ARG A 151 -21.48 -7.29 15.96
C ARG A 151 -22.07 -5.94 15.58
N GLY A 152 -21.87 -5.56 14.32
CA GLY A 152 -22.46 -4.35 13.74
C GLY A 152 -21.77 -3.05 14.13
N VAL A 153 -20.72 -3.10 14.96
CA VAL A 153 -19.93 -1.91 15.26
C VAL A 153 -19.21 -1.46 14.00
N THR A 154 -19.41 -0.19 13.64
CA THR A 154 -18.76 0.48 12.52
C THR A 154 -17.67 1.38 13.07
N THR A 155 -16.43 1.13 12.68
CA THR A 155 -15.24 1.81 13.21
C THR A 155 -14.55 2.57 12.07
N PRO A 156 -14.38 3.89 12.17
CA PRO A 156 -13.55 4.63 11.22
C PRO A 156 -12.13 4.08 11.20
N VAL A 157 -11.53 4.01 10.01
CA VAL A 157 -10.15 3.58 9.84
C VAL A 157 -9.35 4.51 8.93
N PHE A 158 -8.05 4.56 9.16
CA PHE A 158 -7.08 5.12 8.20
C PHE A 158 -6.01 4.08 7.90
N VAL A 159 -5.83 3.78 6.62
CA VAL A 159 -4.91 2.73 6.17
C VAL A 159 -3.79 3.35 5.37
N ARG A 160 -2.55 2.97 5.69
CA ARG A 160 -1.37 3.32 4.89
C ARG A 160 -0.67 2.08 4.37
N PHE A 161 -0.52 2.03 3.06
CA PHE A 161 0.31 1.07 2.35
C PHE A 161 1.68 1.67 2.04
N SER A 162 2.69 0.82 1.90
CA SER A 162 4.07 1.28 1.67
C SER A 162 4.95 0.20 1.08
N THR A 163 6.06 0.58 0.45
CA THR A 163 7.24 -0.31 0.30
C THR A 163 8.04 -0.30 1.61
N VAL A 164 9.28 -0.83 1.67
CA VAL A 164 10.12 -0.81 2.90
C VAL A 164 11.42 -0.05 2.70
N LEU A 165 12.22 -0.43 1.71
CA LEU A 165 13.62 0.01 1.58
C LEU A 165 13.74 1.41 0.98
N GLY A 166 12.88 1.75 0.03
CA GLY A 166 12.95 3.01 -0.70
C GLY A 166 12.74 4.26 0.15
N SER A 167 13.48 5.33 -0.14
CA SER A 167 13.18 6.67 0.38
C SER A 167 11.86 7.22 -0.20
N ARG A 168 11.32 8.33 0.33
CA ARG A 168 9.98 8.86 -0.05
C ARG A 168 9.73 9.03 -1.55
N GLY A 169 10.78 9.32 -2.32
CA GLY A 169 10.72 9.53 -3.77
C GLY A 169 10.97 8.29 -4.63
N SER A 170 11.12 7.09 -4.03
CA SER A 170 11.28 5.85 -4.80
C SER A 170 9.99 5.46 -5.56
N ALA A 171 10.10 4.48 -6.46
CA ALA A 171 8.97 3.94 -7.20
C ALA A 171 8.11 2.97 -6.38
N ASP A 172 6.83 2.85 -6.73
CA ASP A 172 5.85 1.96 -6.08
C ASP A 172 6.03 0.47 -6.44
N THR A 173 6.34 0.16 -7.70
CA THR A 173 6.34 -1.21 -8.25
C THR A 173 7.70 -1.90 -8.17
N VAL A 174 8.53 -1.53 -7.20
CA VAL A 174 9.79 -2.23 -6.91
C VAL A 174 9.54 -3.64 -6.36
N ARG A 175 10.52 -4.54 -6.45
CA ARG A 175 10.48 -5.80 -5.69
C ARG A 175 10.84 -5.50 -4.24
N ASP A 176 9.85 -5.60 -3.35
CA ASP A 176 10.00 -5.27 -1.94
C ASP A 176 8.85 -5.87 -1.14
N THR A 177 9.01 -5.93 0.17
CA THR A 177 7.88 -6.16 1.08
C THR A 177 6.95 -4.95 1.05
N ARG A 178 5.65 -5.15 1.21
CA ARG A 178 4.68 -4.06 1.37
C ARG A 178 4.20 -3.96 2.80
N GLY A 179 4.28 -2.77 3.39
CA GLY A 179 3.62 -2.47 4.65
C GLY A 179 2.12 -2.28 4.46
N PHE A 180 1.32 -2.78 5.41
CA PHE A 180 -0.13 -2.66 5.48
C PHE A 180 -0.51 -2.30 6.92
N ALA A 181 -0.53 -0.99 7.21
CA ALA A 181 -0.85 -0.48 8.54
C ALA A 181 -2.27 0.09 8.59
N THR A 182 -3.07 -0.38 9.55
CA THR A 182 -4.46 0.06 9.76
C THR A 182 -4.62 0.65 11.15
N LYS A 183 -5.11 1.90 11.21
CA LYS A 183 -5.48 2.59 12.44
C LYS A 183 -6.99 2.50 12.61
N PHE A 184 -7.44 1.94 13.72
CA PHE A 184 -8.83 1.87 14.11
C PHE A 184 -9.10 2.93 15.18
N TYR A 185 -10.01 3.85 14.88
CA TYR A 185 -10.42 4.87 15.83
C TYR A 185 -11.60 4.35 16.66
N THR A 186 -11.31 3.57 17.70
CA THR A 186 -12.34 2.94 18.54
C THR A 186 -12.79 3.87 19.68
N ASP A 187 -13.94 3.55 20.29
CA ASP A 187 -14.45 4.26 21.48
C ASP A 187 -13.62 3.97 22.75
N GLU A 188 -12.77 2.95 22.73
CA GLU A 188 -11.94 2.49 23.85
C GLU A 188 -10.44 2.82 23.66
N GLY A 189 -10.12 3.66 22.67
CA GLY A 189 -8.76 4.05 22.32
C GLY A 189 -8.42 3.77 20.85
N VAL A 190 -7.20 4.10 20.45
CA VAL A 190 -6.70 3.76 19.11
C VAL A 190 -6.11 2.36 19.14
N TYR A 191 -6.53 1.50 18.20
CA TYR A 191 -5.85 0.24 17.92
C TYR A 191 -5.13 0.35 16.58
N ASP A 192 -3.84 0.01 16.53
CA ASP A 192 -3.08 -0.04 15.28
C ASP A 192 -2.65 -1.47 14.95
N LEU A 193 -3.20 -2.04 13.88
CA LEU A 193 -2.71 -3.29 13.29
C LEU A 193 -1.63 -2.97 12.24
N VAL A 194 -0.36 -3.06 12.63
CA VAL A 194 0.79 -2.66 11.81
C VAL A 194 1.45 -3.88 11.16
N GLY A 195 0.88 -4.31 10.03
CA GLY A 195 1.26 -5.53 9.31
C GLY A 195 2.06 -5.32 8.02
N ASN A 196 2.30 -6.43 7.33
CA ASN A 196 2.91 -6.51 5.99
C ASN A 196 2.05 -7.37 5.04
N ASN A 197 2.35 -7.36 3.74
CA ASN A 197 1.74 -8.27 2.76
C ASN A 197 2.37 -9.67 2.71
N ILE A 198 3.39 -9.91 3.53
CA ILE A 198 4.09 -11.19 3.69
C ILE A 198 3.86 -11.66 5.14
N PRO A 199 3.52 -12.94 5.38
CA PRO A 199 3.07 -13.44 6.70
C PRO A 199 4.19 -13.68 7.72
N VAL A 200 5.45 -13.54 7.31
CA VAL A 200 6.64 -13.76 8.14
C VAL A 200 7.54 -12.52 8.10
N PHE A 201 8.57 -12.46 8.94
CA PHE A 201 9.63 -11.44 8.90
C PHE A 201 11.01 -12.03 8.61
N PHE A 202 11.99 -11.20 8.27
CA PHE A 202 13.37 -11.63 7.94
C PHE A 202 14.18 -12.12 9.14
N ILE A 203 13.83 -11.71 10.35
CA ILE A 203 14.64 -11.88 11.56
C ILE A 203 13.74 -12.26 12.73
N GLN A 204 14.31 -12.96 13.71
CA GLN A 204 13.60 -13.45 14.89
C GLN A 204 13.59 -12.44 16.04
N ASP A 205 14.69 -11.69 16.23
CA ASP A 205 14.84 -10.71 17.31
C ASP A 205 14.98 -9.28 16.76
N ALA A 206 14.27 -8.33 17.36
CA ALA A 206 14.29 -6.91 17.00
C ALA A 206 15.68 -6.26 17.08
N ILE A 207 16.62 -6.80 17.87
CA ILE A 207 17.98 -6.26 17.96
C ILE A 207 18.72 -6.33 16.60
N LYS A 208 18.34 -7.27 15.73
CA LYS A 208 18.86 -7.42 14.37
C LYS A 208 18.20 -6.50 13.35
N PHE A 209 17.15 -5.76 13.74
CA PHE A 209 16.40 -4.91 12.82
C PHE A 209 17.27 -3.85 12.13
N PRO A 210 18.17 -3.12 12.83
CA PRO A 210 19.09 -2.22 12.15
C PRO A 210 20.00 -2.93 11.15
N ASP A 211 20.44 -4.16 11.44
CA ASP A 211 21.37 -4.90 10.57
C ASP A 211 20.72 -5.27 9.23
N ILE A 212 19.53 -5.88 9.24
CA ILE A 212 18.82 -6.25 8.00
C ILE A 212 18.42 -5.00 7.21
N ILE A 213 17.99 -3.93 7.88
CA ILE A 213 17.62 -2.69 7.20
C ILE A 213 18.86 -2.02 6.58
N HIS A 214 20.00 -1.97 7.28
CA HIS A 214 21.25 -1.48 6.71
C HIS A 214 21.75 -2.36 5.56
N ALA A 215 21.56 -3.69 5.65
CA ALA A 215 21.96 -4.62 4.61
C ALA A 215 21.15 -4.43 3.31
N GLY A 216 19.83 -4.17 3.41
CA GLY A 216 18.95 -3.94 2.26
C GLY A 216 18.81 -2.49 1.79
N LYS A 217 19.13 -1.50 2.62
CA LYS A 217 19.19 -0.08 2.21
C LYS A 217 20.37 0.16 1.26
N PRO A 218 20.38 1.31 0.55
CA PRO A 218 21.50 1.66 -0.32
C PRO A 218 22.85 1.65 0.43
N HIS A 219 23.93 1.28 -0.25
CA HIS A 219 25.26 1.20 0.38
C HIS A 219 25.67 2.55 0.98
N PRO A 220 26.26 2.59 2.19
CA PRO A 220 26.53 3.84 2.90
C PRO A 220 27.66 4.70 2.27
N ASP A 221 28.49 4.13 1.41
CA ASP A 221 29.58 4.84 0.72
C ASP A 221 29.06 5.73 -0.43
N ARG A 222 27.95 5.33 -1.07
CA ARG A 222 27.49 5.94 -2.33
C ARG A 222 25.97 6.09 -2.49
N GLU A 223 25.20 5.56 -1.55
CA GLU A 223 23.73 5.54 -1.56
C GLU A 223 23.12 4.84 -2.81
N ILE A 224 23.67 3.69 -3.21
CA ILE A 224 23.19 2.87 -4.33
C ILE A 224 23.09 1.40 -3.89
N PRO A 225 22.08 0.64 -4.36
CA PRO A 225 20.96 1.04 -5.21
C PRO A 225 19.74 1.54 -4.41
N GLN A 226 18.91 2.38 -5.04
CA GLN A 226 17.65 2.84 -4.44
C GLN A 226 16.55 1.78 -4.59
N ALA A 227 15.92 1.42 -3.47
CA ALA A 227 14.74 0.56 -3.38
C ALA A 227 14.88 -0.81 -4.10
N GLN A 228 16.04 -1.45 -3.98
CA GLN A 228 16.34 -2.74 -4.60
C GLN A 228 17.22 -3.55 -3.65
N SER A 229 16.89 -4.83 -3.42
CA SER A 229 17.72 -5.79 -2.67
C SER A 229 18.81 -6.45 -3.52
N ALA A 230 18.84 -6.18 -4.82
CA ALA A 230 19.76 -6.76 -5.80
C ALA A 230 21.20 -6.19 -5.70
N HIS A 231 21.84 -6.37 -4.55
CA HIS A 231 23.21 -5.96 -4.28
C HIS A 231 23.87 -6.81 -3.19
N ASP A 232 25.19 -6.75 -3.12
CA ASP A 232 26.03 -7.60 -2.28
C ASP A 232 25.68 -7.56 -0.80
N THR A 233 25.47 -6.39 -0.19
CA THR A 233 25.24 -6.30 1.27
C THR A 233 23.97 -7.00 1.72
N PHE A 234 22.90 -6.97 0.92
CA PHE A 234 21.65 -7.65 1.25
C PHE A 234 21.84 -9.17 1.18
N TRP A 235 22.38 -9.65 0.07
CA TRP A 235 22.57 -11.09 -0.14
C TRP A 235 23.68 -11.68 0.74
N ASP A 236 24.67 -10.87 1.14
CA ASP A 236 25.66 -11.27 2.15
C ASP A 236 24.98 -11.51 3.50
N PHE A 237 24.12 -10.58 3.95
CA PHE A 237 23.34 -10.75 5.17
C PHE A 237 22.45 -12.01 5.09
N VAL A 238 21.62 -12.13 4.05
CA VAL A 238 20.67 -13.24 3.89
C VAL A 238 21.38 -14.60 3.81
N SER A 239 22.55 -14.66 3.19
CA SER A 239 23.33 -15.90 3.08
C SER A 239 24.03 -16.32 4.38
N LEU A 240 24.24 -15.40 5.33
CA LEU A 240 24.87 -15.65 6.64
C LEU A 240 23.86 -15.78 7.79
N HIS A 241 22.65 -15.26 7.62
CA HIS A 241 21.56 -15.26 8.58
C HIS A 241 20.44 -16.11 8.00
N THR A 242 20.53 -17.43 8.20
CA THR A 242 19.65 -18.38 7.53
C THR A 242 18.17 -18.23 7.95
N GLU A 243 17.88 -17.61 9.09
CA GLU A 243 16.52 -17.24 9.51
C GLU A 243 15.80 -16.32 8.50
N ALA A 244 16.57 -15.59 7.68
CA ALA A 244 16.04 -14.69 6.65
C ALA A 244 15.49 -15.39 5.40
N GLN A 245 15.77 -16.69 5.22
CA GLN A 245 15.47 -17.41 3.98
C GLN A 245 13.98 -17.49 3.69
N ALA A 246 13.13 -17.65 4.71
CA ALA A 246 11.68 -17.68 4.53
C ALA A 246 11.17 -16.37 3.91
N HIS A 247 11.41 -15.23 4.54
CA HIS A 247 10.96 -13.94 4.03
C HIS A 247 11.61 -13.59 2.68
N ALA A 248 12.90 -13.92 2.48
CA ALA A 248 13.57 -13.71 1.20
C ALA A 248 12.86 -14.46 0.05
N MET A 249 12.44 -15.71 0.27
CA MET A 249 11.69 -16.49 -0.72
C MET A 249 10.33 -15.86 -1.06
N TRP A 250 9.59 -15.38 -0.05
CA TRP A 250 8.35 -14.64 -0.28
C TRP A 250 8.59 -13.36 -1.09
N ASN A 251 9.65 -12.61 -0.79
CA ASN A 251 10.01 -11.39 -1.54
C ASN A 251 10.48 -11.69 -2.98
N MET A 252 11.14 -12.83 -3.20
CA MET A 252 11.55 -13.29 -4.55
C MET A 252 10.37 -13.85 -5.35
N SER A 253 9.30 -14.31 -4.70
CA SER A 253 8.05 -14.62 -5.38
C SER A 253 7.36 -13.35 -5.91
N ASP A 254 6.32 -13.54 -6.71
CA ASP A 254 5.54 -12.42 -7.24
C ASP A 254 4.81 -11.62 -6.15
N ARG A 255 4.74 -12.12 -4.91
CA ARG A 255 4.26 -11.37 -3.73
C ARG A 255 5.07 -10.08 -3.47
N GLY A 256 6.34 -10.04 -3.91
CA GLY A 256 7.18 -8.85 -3.83
C GLY A 256 6.86 -7.76 -4.87
N ILE A 257 6.02 -8.05 -5.86
CA ILE A 257 5.64 -7.13 -6.95
C ILE A 257 4.12 -7.12 -7.18
N PRO A 258 3.31 -6.77 -6.17
CA PRO A 258 1.85 -6.79 -6.28
C PRO A 258 1.35 -5.88 -7.40
N ARG A 259 0.23 -6.24 -8.04
CA ARG A 259 -0.42 -5.45 -9.09
C ARG A 259 -0.97 -4.14 -8.54
N SER A 260 -1.50 -4.17 -7.33
CA SER A 260 -2.09 -3.04 -6.63
C SER A 260 -2.09 -3.33 -5.13
N TYR A 261 -2.10 -2.29 -4.29
CA TYR A 261 -2.40 -2.45 -2.87
C TYR A 261 -3.74 -3.17 -2.67
N ARG A 262 -4.74 -2.93 -3.54
CA ARG A 262 -6.09 -3.52 -3.49
C ARG A 262 -6.12 -5.04 -3.70
N MET A 263 -5.04 -5.60 -4.24
CA MET A 263 -4.93 -7.00 -4.67
C MET A 263 -3.76 -7.71 -3.98
N MET A 264 -3.50 -7.36 -2.72
CA MET A 264 -2.55 -8.08 -1.87
C MET A 264 -3.19 -8.45 -0.53
N GLN A 265 -2.77 -9.58 0.02
CA GLN A 265 -3.07 -9.96 1.39
C GLN A 265 -2.33 -9.04 2.38
N GLY A 266 -2.78 -9.03 3.63
CA GLY A 266 -2.10 -8.38 4.74
C GLY A 266 -2.03 -9.32 5.93
N PHE A 267 -1.01 -9.16 6.77
CA PHE A 267 -0.72 -10.05 7.88
C PHE A 267 -0.17 -9.25 9.06
N GLY A 268 -0.66 -9.54 10.28
CA GLY A 268 -0.05 -9.02 11.51
C GLY A 268 1.36 -9.55 11.77
N VAL A 269 1.74 -10.65 11.09
CA VAL A 269 2.97 -11.45 11.25
C VAL A 269 3.05 -12.15 12.60
N HIS A 270 3.06 -11.36 13.67
CA HIS A 270 3.19 -11.81 15.04
C HIS A 270 1.95 -12.56 15.51
N THR A 271 2.18 -13.44 16.49
CA THR A 271 1.10 -13.95 17.32
C THR A 271 0.75 -12.92 18.38
N PHE A 272 -0.54 -12.62 18.52
CA PHE A 272 -1.12 -11.77 19.56
C PHE A 272 -1.94 -12.61 20.52
N ARG A 273 -2.28 -12.05 21.67
CA ARG A 273 -3.17 -12.67 22.64
C ARG A 273 -4.50 -11.91 22.66
N LEU A 274 -5.61 -12.65 22.61
CA LEU A 274 -6.94 -12.10 22.84
C LEU A 274 -7.48 -12.58 24.18
N VAL A 275 -8.27 -11.75 24.86
CA VAL A 275 -8.99 -12.12 26.08
C VAL A 275 -10.47 -11.79 25.97
N ASN A 276 -11.33 -12.76 26.29
CA ASN A 276 -12.78 -12.57 26.27
C ASN A 276 -13.32 -11.98 27.59
N ASP A 277 -14.63 -11.76 27.68
CA ASP A 277 -15.28 -11.22 28.88
C ASP A 277 -15.16 -12.15 30.12
N ALA A 278 -14.92 -13.45 29.92
CA ALA A 278 -14.69 -14.41 31.01
C ALA A 278 -13.24 -14.42 31.52
N GLY A 279 -12.34 -13.66 30.88
CA GLY A 279 -10.92 -13.66 31.21
C GLY A 279 -10.14 -14.83 30.60
N GLU A 280 -10.74 -15.60 29.70
CA GLU A 280 -10.09 -16.70 28.99
C GLU A 280 -9.28 -16.14 27.82
N THR A 281 -8.12 -16.74 27.58
CA THR A 281 -7.17 -16.27 26.57
C THR A 281 -7.01 -17.25 25.41
N VAL A 282 -6.76 -16.69 24.23
CA VAL A 282 -6.35 -17.43 23.02
C VAL A 282 -5.21 -16.71 22.32
N LEU A 283 -4.43 -17.45 21.55
CA LEU A 283 -3.41 -16.90 20.67
C LEU A 283 -4.01 -16.71 19.27
N VAL A 284 -3.63 -15.63 18.59
CA VAL A 284 -4.15 -15.32 17.25
C VAL A 284 -3.11 -14.78 16.29
N LYS A 285 -3.29 -15.05 15.00
CA LYS A 285 -2.66 -14.29 13.90
C LYS A 285 -3.74 -13.56 13.11
N PHE A 286 -3.51 -12.27 12.83
CA PHE A 286 -4.41 -11.42 12.05
C PHE A 286 -4.11 -11.49 10.54
N HIS A 287 -5.15 -11.58 9.72
CA HIS A 287 -5.08 -11.65 8.26
C HIS A 287 -6.05 -10.67 7.60
N TRP A 288 -5.60 -9.95 6.57
CA TRP A 288 -6.44 -9.22 5.63
C TRP A 288 -6.54 -9.99 4.32
N ARG A 289 -7.77 -10.33 3.92
CA ARG A 289 -8.07 -11.05 2.67
C ARG A 289 -8.73 -10.12 1.65
N PRO A 290 -8.06 -9.78 0.53
CA PRO A 290 -8.61 -8.87 -0.47
C PRO A 290 -9.81 -9.49 -1.20
N LYS A 291 -10.89 -8.74 -1.39
CA LYS A 291 -12.05 -9.19 -2.16
C LYS A 291 -11.76 -9.37 -3.66
N LEU A 292 -10.74 -8.67 -4.16
CA LEU A 292 -10.30 -8.70 -5.56
C LEU A 292 -9.21 -9.75 -5.84
N GLY A 293 -8.93 -10.64 -4.88
CA GLY A 293 -7.88 -11.64 -5.01
C GLY A 293 -6.47 -11.10 -4.79
N THR A 294 -5.49 -12.01 -4.88
CA THR A 294 -4.08 -11.67 -4.69
C THR A 294 -3.35 -11.74 -6.02
N HIS A 295 -3.00 -10.60 -6.59
CA HIS A 295 -2.46 -10.50 -7.94
C HIS A 295 -1.18 -9.67 -8.00
N SER A 296 -0.31 -10.04 -8.93
CA SER A 296 1.03 -9.48 -9.05
C SER A 296 1.38 -9.13 -10.49
N LEU A 297 2.34 -8.22 -10.65
CA LEU A 297 2.94 -7.91 -11.96
C LEU A 297 3.91 -9.02 -12.35
N THR A 298 4.37 -9.01 -13.61
CA THR A 298 5.62 -9.71 -13.96
C THR A 298 6.82 -8.80 -13.69
N TRP A 299 8.03 -9.36 -13.55
CA TRP A 299 9.19 -8.55 -13.18
C TRP A 299 9.54 -7.47 -14.21
N GLU A 300 9.53 -7.78 -15.51
CA GLU A 300 9.76 -6.79 -16.58
C GLU A 300 8.73 -5.65 -16.50
N GLU A 301 7.46 -5.98 -16.33
CA GLU A 301 6.38 -5.01 -16.20
C GLU A 301 6.57 -4.10 -14.98
N ALA A 302 6.95 -4.67 -13.83
CA ALA A 302 7.21 -3.94 -12.60
C ALA A 302 8.38 -2.94 -12.75
N GLN A 303 9.44 -3.32 -13.47
CA GLN A 303 10.55 -2.44 -13.82
C GLN A 303 10.15 -1.33 -14.79
N LEU A 304 9.35 -1.65 -15.81
CA LEU A 304 8.82 -0.66 -16.76
C LEU A 304 7.91 0.36 -16.05
N ALA A 305 7.03 -0.12 -15.16
CA ALA A 305 6.16 0.74 -14.36
C ALA A 305 6.98 1.67 -13.47
N SER A 306 8.04 1.18 -12.83
CA SER A 306 8.93 1.98 -11.98
C SER A 306 9.55 3.18 -12.71
N GLY A 307 9.76 3.08 -14.03
CA GLY A 307 10.27 4.18 -14.86
C GLY A 307 9.19 5.04 -15.53
N LYS A 308 8.05 4.44 -15.92
CA LYS A 308 6.98 5.12 -16.65
C LYS A 308 6.02 5.87 -15.74
N ASP A 309 5.68 5.30 -14.60
CA ASP A 309 4.84 5.88 -13.57
C ASP A 309 5.31 5.40 -12.19
N PRO A 310 6.30 6.07 -11.56
CA PRO A 310 6.77 5.68 -10.23
C PRO A 310 5.69 5.82 -9.13
N ASP A 311 4.55 6.43 -9.46
CA ASP A 311 3.38 6.59 -8.59
C ASP A 311 2.25 5.58 -8.88
N PHE A 312 2.52 4.49 -9.60
CA PHE A 312 1.51 3.55 -10.08
C PHE A 312 0.56 3.01 -9.00
N HIS A 313 1.05 2.52 -7.86
CA HIS A 313 0.16 1.98 -6.80
C HIS A 313 -0.57 3.09 -6.05
N ARG A 314 0.08 4.24 -5.84
CA ARG A 314 -0.56 5.42 -5.25
C ARG A 314 -1.71 5.91 -6.12
N ARG A 315 -1.49 5.99 -7.43
CA ARG A 315 -2.48 6.38 -8.44
C ARG A 315 -3.61 5.36 -8.50
N ASP A 316 -3.30 4.07 -8.60
CA ASP A 316 -4.31 3.00 -8.64
C ASP A 316 -5.25 3.05 -7.43
N LEU A 317 -4.73 3.26 -6.22
CA LEU A 317 -5.56 3.40 -5.02
C LEU A 317 -6.47 4.65 -5.10
N ALA A 318 -5.90 5.80 -5.45
CA ALA A 318 -6.64 7.05 -5.49
C ALA A 318 -7.72 7.05 -6.58
N ASP A 319 -7.37 6.58 -7.77
CA ASP A 319 -8.24 6.51 -8.92
C ASP A 319 -9.38 5.50 -8.71
N ALA A 320 -9.11 4.36 -8.05
CA ALA A 320 -10.14 3.38 -7.70
C ALA A 320 -11.19 3.98 -6.75
N ILE A 321 -10.75 4.74 -5.74
CA ILE A 321 -11.67 5.43 -4.81
C ILE A 321 -12.46 6.52 -5.54
N GLU A 322 -11.81 7.32 -6.39
CA GLU A 322 -12.48 8.35 -7.19
C GLU A 322 -13.52 7.75 -8.15
N ALA A 323 -13.25 6.59 -8.72
CA ALA A 323 -14.18 5.86 -9.58
C ALA A 323 -15.30 5.13 -8.82
N GLY A 324 -15.29 5.13 -7.48
CA GLY A 324 -16.24 4.39 -6.66
C GLY A 324 -16.00 2.87 -6.57
N ALA A 325 -14.91 2.38 -7.16
CA ALA A 325 -14.47 0.97 -7.10
C ALA A 325 -13.72 0.71 -5.78
N PHE A 326 -14.42 0.89 -4.66
CA PHE A 326 -13.83 0.92 -3.32
C PHE A 326 -13.09 -0.38 -2.98
N PRO A 327 -11.79 -0.31 -2.63
CA PRO A 327 -11.06 -1.48 -2.18
C PRO A 327 -11.62 -2.06 -0.87
N GLN A 328 -11.73 -3.40 -0.82
CA GLN A 328 -12.26 -4.12 0.34
C GLN A 328 -11.39 -5.30 0.76
N TRP A 329 -11.29 -5.49 2.08
CA TRP A 329 -10.64 -6.66 2.69
C TRP A 329 -11.48 -7.21 3.84
N ASP A 330 -11.53 -8.52 3.95
CA ASP A 330 -12.00 -9.19 5.16
C ASP A 330 -10.87 -9.28 6.18
N LEU A 331 -11.14 -8.87 7.43
CA LEU A 331 -10.28 -9.20 8.56
C LEU A 331 -10.61 -10.61 9.02
N ALA A 332 -9.60 -11.45 9.18
CA ALA A 332 -9.75 -12.81 9.67
C ALA A 332 -8.71 -13.15 10.75
N LEU A 333 -9.06 -14.12 11.59
CA LEU A 333 -8.19 -14.67 12.62
C LEU A 333 -7.88 -16.12 12.31
N GLN A 334 -6.62 -16.50 12.52
CA GLN A 334 -6.32 -17.86 12.98
C GLN A 334 -6.42 -17.84 14.50
N VAL A 335 -7.10 -18.81 15.10
CA VAL A 335 -7.27 -18.92 16.56
C VAL A 335 -6.61 -20.21 17.02
N MET A 336 -5.69 -20.10 17.98
CA MET A 336 -4.91 -21.20 18.53
C MET A 336 -5.02 -21.20 20.07
N PRO A 337 -4.88 -22.37 20.73
CA PRO A 337 -4.85 -22.45 22.18
C PRO A 337 -3.71 -21.60 22.79
N ASP A 338 -3.98 -20.91 23.90
CA ASP A 338 -2.97 -20.22 24.69
C ASP A 338 -2.35 -21.18 25.72
N THR A 339 -1.31 -21.89 25.30
CA THR A 339 -0.57 -22.86 26.12
C THR A 339 0.67 -22.19 26.77
N PRO A 340 1.17 -22.70 27.91
CA PRO A 340 2.40 -22.16 28.52
C PRO A 340 3.62 -22.19 27.60
N GLU A 341 3.66 -23.13 26.67
CA GLU A 341 4.73 -23.27 25.69
C GLU A 341 4.55 -22.33 24.48
N GLU A 342 3.38 -21.71 24.31
CA GLU A 342 3.04 -20.84 23.17
C GLU A 342 3.36 -21.51 21.80
N THR A 343 3.11 -22.83 21.72
CA THR A 343 3.31 -23.63 20.50
C THR A 343 2.01 -24.24 19.99
N PHE A 344 1.93 -24.49 18.68
CA PHE A 344 0.80 -25.15 18.05
C PHE A 344 1.27 -26.07 16.91
N GLU A 345 0.89 -27.35 16.96
CA GLU A 345 1.27 -28.35 15.93
C GLU A 345 2.79 -28.39 15.65
N GLY A 346 3.61 -28.22 16.70
CA GLY A 346 5.08 -28.21 16.59
C GLY A 346 5.68 -26.89 16.08
N ILE A 347 4.85 -25.88 15.81
CA ILE A 347 5.27 -24.54 15.42
C ILE A 347 5.39 -23.68 16.69
N ASP A 348 6.52 -22.99 16.83
CA ASP A 348 6.68 -21.95 17.83
C ASP A 348 5.95 -20.68 17.37
N LEU A 349 4.90 -20.29 18.10
CA LEU A 349 4.07 -19.15 17.70
C LEU A 349 4.76 -17.81 17.97
N LEU A 350 5.86 -17.80 18.72
CA LEU A 350 6.65 -16.61 19.00
C LEU A 350 7.72 -16.35 17.93
N ASP A 351 7.93 -17.29 17.01
CA ASP A 351 8.87 -17.12 15.90
C ASP A 351 8.20 -16.37 14.74
N PRO A 352 8.57 -15.10 14.48
CA PRO A 352 7.98 -14.30 13.40
C PRO A 352 8.44 -14.77 12.01
N THR A 353 9.38 -15.70 11.90
CA THR A 353 9.80 -16.32 10.64
C THR A 353 8.92 -17.50 10.23
N LYS A 354 7.92 -17.85 11.07
CA LYS A 354 7.01 -18.99 10.86
C LYS A 354 5.56 -18.56 10.61
N ILE A 355 4.94 -19.21 9.64
CA ILE A 355 3.50 -19.21 9.42
C ILE A 355 2.84 -20.35 10.21
N VAL A 356 1.53 -20.21 10.43
CA VAL A 356 0.65 -21.34 10.73
C VAL A 356 -0.11 -21.64 9.44
N PRO A 357 0.09 -22.80 8.79
CA PRO A 357 -0.68 -23.20 7.62
C PRO A 357 -2.20 -23.12 7.87
N GLU A 358 -2.95 -22.66 6.87
CA GLU A 358 -4.41 -22.48 6.99
C GLU A 358 -5.15 -23.81 7.17
N GLU A 359 -4.53 -24.91 6.73
CA GLU A 359 -5.02 -26.27 6.91
C GLU A 359 -4.95 -26.74 8.38
N LEU A 360 -4.04 -26.18 9.18
CA LEU A 360 -3.92 -26.47 10.61
C LEU A 360 -4.82 -25.55 11.45
N ALA A 361 -4.90 -24.28 11.09
CA ALA A 361 -5.77 -23.28 11.73
C ALA A 361 -6.50 -22.46 10.66
N PRO A 362 -7.75 -22.83 10.33
CA PRO A 362 -8.55 -22.14 9.32
C PRO A 362 -8.84 -20.69 9.71
N LEU A 363 -8.99 -19.84 8.70
CA LEU A 363 -9.34 -18.44 8.90
C LEU A 363 -10.82 -18.28 9.28
N GLN A 364 -11.05 -17.54 10.36
CA GLN A 364 -12.37 -17.08 10.75
C GLN A 364 -12.50 -15.59 10.41
N VAL A 365 -13.37 -15.24 9.46
CA VAL A 365 -13.66 -13.83 9.10
C VAL A 365 -14.42 -13.15 10.25
N ILE A 366 -13.91 -12.00 10.70
CA ILE A 366 -14.45 -11.23 11.84
C ILE A 366 -15.03 -9.86 11.46
N GLY A 367 -14.85 -9.44 10.21
CA GLY A 367 -15.43 -8.19 9.68
C GLY A 367 -14.84 -7.80 8.33
N THR A 368 -15.35 -6.72 7.76
CA THR A 368 -14.91 -6.22 6.45
C THR A 368 -14.53 -4.74 6.55
N MET A 369 -13.39 -4.39 5.97
CA MET A 369 -12.93 -3.02 5.79
C MET A 369 -13.21 -2.56 4.35
N THR A 370 -13.72 -1.34 4.20
CA THR A 370 -13.89 -0.66 2.91
C THR A 370 -13.17 0.69 2.95
N LEU A 371 -12.25 0.94 2.02
CA LEU A 371 -11.60 2.24 1.86
C LEU A 371 -12.39 3.07 0.84
N ASN A 372 -12.90 4.22 1.26
CA ASN A 372 -13.91 4.96 0.51
C ASN A 372 -13.63 6.46 0.37
N ALA A 373 -12.50 6.95 0.87
CA ALA A 373 -12.13 8.34 0.70
C ALA A 373 -10.61 8.56 0.63
N ASN A 374 -10.19 9.36 -0.35
CA ASN A 374 -8.83 9.88 -0.49
C ASN A 374 -8.57 10.97 0.56
N PRO A 375 -7.31 11.19 0.98
CA PRO A 375 -6.99 12.33 1.84
C PRO A 375 -7.21 13.66 1.10
N THR A 376 -7.65 14.68 1.82
CA THR A 376 -7.69 16.07 1.32
C THR A 376 -6.29 16.68 1.18
N ASN A 377 -5.34 16.28 2.04
CA ASN A 377 -3.96 16.71 2.01
C ASN A 377 -3.00 15.57 2.37
N PHE A 378 -2.19 15.14 1.39
CA PHE A 378 -1.24 14.03 1.58
C PHE A 378 -0.27 14.26 2.74
N PHE A 379 0.28 15.46 2.90
CA PHE A 379 1.25 15.72 3.96
C PHE A 379 0.60 15.70 5.34
N ALA A 380 -0.51 16.42 5.49
CA ALA A 380 -1.19 16.58 6.76
C ALA A 380 -1.74 15.25 7.33
N GLU A 381 -2.10 14.33 6.43
CA GLU A 381 -2.77 13.08 6.78
C GLU A 381 -1.82 11.88 6.56
N THR A 382 -1.41 11.60 5.33
CA THR A 382 -0.60 10.42 4.98
C THR A 382 0.84 10.50 5.46
N GLU A 383 1.50 11.65 5.37
CA GLU A 383 2.88 11.80 5.84
C GLU A 383 2.94 11.84 7.36
N GLN A 384 2.04 12.59 8.00
CA GLN A 384 2.06 12.83 9.44
C GLN A 384 1.37 11.76 10.30
N VAL A 385 0.62 10.82 9.72
CA VAL A 385 0.06 9.70 10.51
C VAL A 385 1.17 8.91 11.22
N ALA A 386 0.95 8.56 12.47
CA ALA A 386 1.80 7.71 13.29
C ALA A 386 1.04 6.42 13.63
N PHE A 387 1.54 5.29 13.14
CA PHE A 387 1.10 3.96 13.53
C PHE A 387 2.06 3.41 14.58
N HIS A 388 1.59 2.57 15.48
CA HIS A 388 2.43 1.90 16.47
C HIS A 388 1.78 0.60 16.95
N PRO A 389 2.43 -0.58 16.83
CA PRO A 389 1.83 -1.85 17.27
C PRO A 389 1.56 -1.95 18.79
N GLY A 390 2.05 -1.00 19.60
CA GLY A 390 1.72 -0.87 21.03
C GLY A 390 0.50 0.01 21.30
N HIS A 391 -0.13 0.60 20.27
CA HIS A 391 -1.49 1.15 20.40
C HIS A 391 -2.48 -0.01 20.42
N LEU A 392 -2.81 -0.45 21.63
CA LEU A 392 -3.72 -1.55 21.92
C LEU A 392 -5.02 -1.02 22.53
N VAL A 393 -6.02 -1.88 22.58
CA VAL A 393 -7.32 -1.65 23.23
C VAL A 393 -7.63 -2.85 24.12
N PRO A 394 -8.48 -2.71 25.15
CA PRO A 394 -8.84 -3.83 26.00
C PRO A 394 -9.33 -5.04 25.20
N GLY A 395 -8.84 -6.23 25.54
CA GLY A 395 -9.17 -7.46 24.82
C GLY A 395 -8.12 -7.91 23.81
N ILE A 396 -7.08 -7.11 23.55
CA ILE A 396 -5.92 -7.44 22.71
C ILE A 396 -4.64 -7.14 23.50
N ASP A 397 -3.74 -8.11 23.55
CA ASP A 397 -2.43 -8.00 24.18
C ASP A 397 -1.34 -8.62 23.28
N VAL A 398 -0.08 -8.38 23.62
CA VAL A 398 1.10 -8.90 22.92
C VAL A 398 1.53 -10.25 23.48
N THR A 399 2.45 -10.91 22.76
CA THR A 399 3.12 -12.14 23.21
C THR A 399 4.62 -11.87 23.42
N ASN A 400 5.36 -12.91 23.79
CA ASN A 400 6.81 -12.84 24.00
C ASN A 400 7.64 -12.88 22.70
N ASP A 401 7.01 -12.75 21.52
CA ASP A 401 7.70 -12.62 20.23
C ASP A 401 8.76 -11.50 20.32
N ALA A 402 10.04 -11.88 20.24
CA ALA A 402 11.17 -11.00 20.50
C ALA A 402 11.25 -9.83 19.50
N LEU A 403 10.78 -10.04 18.26
CA LEU A 403 10.67 -8.99 17.28
C LEU A 403 9.55 -8.01 17.62
N LEU A 404 8.37 -8.52 18.00
CA LEU A 404 7.25 -7.67 18.43
C LEU A 404 7.64 -6.80 19.62
N GLN A 405 8.28 -7.40 20.64
CA GLN A 405 8.69 -6.70 21.86
C GLN A 405 9.59 -5.48 21.58
N GLY A 406 10.60 -5.61 20.71
CA GLY A 406 11.44 -4.47 20.34
C GLY A 406 10.71 -3.42 19.48
N ARG A 407 9.71 -3.84 18.67
CA ARG A 407 8.86 -2.89 17.93
C ARG A 407 8.01 -2.04 18.87
N LEU A 408 7.65 -2.52 20.06
CA LEU A 408 6.89 -1.74 21.04
C LEU A 408 7.68 -0.50 21.49
N PHE A 409 9.01 -0.59 21.57
CA PHE A 409 9.87 0.56 21.87
C PHE A 409 10.04 1.51 20.67
N SER A 410 10.40 0.96 19.51
CA SER A 410 10.88 1.74 18.36
C SER A 410 9.85 2.75 17.82
N TYR A 411 8.58 2.34 17.77
CA TYR A 411 7.55 3.11 17.08
C TYR A 411 7.07 4.34 17.84
N ILE A 412 7.24 4.41 19.17
CA ILE A 412 7.00 5.64 19.93
C ILE A 412 8.23 6.56 19.88
N ASP A 413 9.44 6.00 19.99
CA ASP A 413 10.70 6.73 19.96
C ASP A 413 10.92 7.49 18.65
N THR A 414 10.74 6.81 17.51
CA THR A 414 11.01 7.41 16.19
C THR A 414 10.14 8.64 15.88
N GLN A 415 8.98 8.79 16.54
CA GLN A 415 8.09 9.92 16.30
C GLN A 415 8.63 11.22 16.88
N ILE A 416 9.51 11.15 17.89
CA ILE A 416 10.05 12.34 18.55
C ILE A 416 10.81 13.22 17.56
N THR A 417 11.63 12.62 16.69
CA THR A 417 12.36 13.36 15.66
C THR A 417 11.53 13.55 14.40
N ARG A 418 10.81 12.52 13.95
CA ARG A 418 10.01 12.56 12.72
C ARG A 418 8.89 13.61 12.77
N LEU A 419 8.19 13.72 13.90
CA LEU A 419 7.03 14.60 14.09
C LEU A 419 7.31 15.74 15.08
N GLY A 420 8.58 15.98 15.41
CA GLY A 420 9.04 17.18 16.10
C GLY A 420 8.77 17.24 17.60
N GLY A 421 8.31 16.15 18.23
CA GLY A 421 8.20 16.06 19.69
C GLY A 421 7.17 15.05 20.20
N PRO A 422 6.87 15.09 21.51
CA PRO A 422 6.01 14.10 22.17
C PRO A 422 4.51 14.31 21.91
N ASN A 423 4.10 15.45 21.36
CA ASN A 423 2.69 15.79 21.13
C ASN A 423 2.15 15.32 19.76
N PHE A 424 2.80 14.37 19.10
CA PHE A 424 2.40 13.90 17.77
C PHE A 424 0.96 13.33 17.70
N ALA A 425 0.43 12.83 18.81
CA ALA A 425 -0.94 12.35 18.94
C ALA A 425 -1.99 13.47 18.82
N GLN A 426 -1.58 14.74 18.97
CA GLN A 426 -2.46 15.90 18.82
C GLN A 426 -2.60 16.39 17.37
N LEU A 427 -1.80 15.85 16.44
CA LEU A 427 -2.00 16.10 15.01
C LEU A 427 -3.36 15.52 14.58
N PRO A 428 -4.16 16.22 13.75
CA PRO A 428 -5.55 15.83 13.48
C PRO A 428 -5.77 14.37 13.09
N ILE A 429 -4.94 13.83 12.19
CA ILE A 429 -5.01 12.42 11.76
C ILE A 429 -4.63 11.40 12.85
N ASN A 430 -3.98 11.83 13.93
CA ASN A 430 -3.55 10.94 15.02
C ASN A 430 -4.44 11.06 16.26
N ARG A 431 -5.41 11.99 16.28
CA ARG A 431 -6.25 12.23 17.46
C ARG A 431 -7.13 11.00 17.75
N PRO A 432 -7.07 10.42 18.95
CA PRO A 432 -8.02 9.39 19.39
C PRO A 432 -9.46 9.88 19.30
N HIS A 433 -10.38 8.95 19.04
CA HIS A 433 -11.83 9.21 19.10
C HIS A 433 -12.42 8.96 20.49
N ALA A 434 -11.64 8.35 21.38
CA ALA A 434 -11.93 8.22 22.80
C ALA A 434 -11.49 9.47 23.60
N PRO A 435 -12.14 9.79 24.74
CA PRO A 435 -11.73 10.90 25.60
C PRO A 435 -10.32 10.73 26.18
N ILE A 436 -9.53 11.80 26.20
CA ILE A 436 -8.17 11.81 26.76
C ILE A 436 -8.15 12.62 28.05
N ASN A 437 -7.89 11.95 29.17
CA ASN A 437 -7.78 12.54 30.49
C ASN A 437 -6.45 12.12 31.14
N ASP A 438 -5.34 12.60 30.60
CA ASP A 438 -3.99 12.29 31.10
C ASP A 438 -3.42 13.39 32.02
N MET A 439 -2.22 13.11 32.57
CA MET A 439 -1.43 14.05 33.36
C MET A 439 -0.13 14.48 32.66
N LEU A 440 -0.01 14.28 31.35
CA LEU A 440 1.15 14.69 30.53
C LEU A 440 1.04 16.18 30.18
N ARG A 441 2.12 16.96 30.30
CA ARG A 441 2.12 18.42 30.09
C ARG A 441 3.31 18.87 29.25
N ASP A 442 3.22 20.10 28.76
CA ASP A 442 4.23 20.80 27.97
C ASP A 442 4.56 20.11 26.63
N GLY A 443 5.84 20.01 26.27
CA GLY A 443 6.30 19.45 25.00
C GLY A 443 6.17 20.42 23.81
N MET A 444 6.95 20.15 22.75
CA MET A 444 6.91 20.95 21.52
C MET A 444 5.51 20.91 20.90
N HIS A 445 5.04 22.06 20.39
CA HIS A 445 3.75 22.22 19.70
C HIS A 445 2.54 21.69 20.49
N GLN A 446 2.50 21.91 21.81
CA GLN A 446 1.32 21.66 22.64
C GLN A 446 0.12 22.48 22.11
N THR A 447 -0.94 21.81 21.68
CA THR A 447 -2.18 22.45 21.18
C THR A 447 -3.36 22.31 22.14
N ALA A 448 -3.30 21.36 23.07
CA ALA A 448 -4.26 21.25 24.15
C ALA A 448 -3.98 22.31 25.22
N VAL A 449 -5.04 22.95 25.74
CA VAL A 449 -4.96 23.86 26.89
C VAL A 449 -5.61 23.18 28.09
N HIS A 450 -4.83 22.41 28.83
CA HIS A 450 -5.29 21.69 30.01
C HIS A 450 -5.60 22.67 31.16
N ALA A 451 -6.78 22.57 31.74
CA ALA A 451 -7.15 23.26 32.97
C ALA A 451 -6.75 22.43 34.22
N GLY A 452 -6.78 23.06 35.40
CA GLY A 452 -6.38 22.44 36.66
C GLY A 452 -4.96 22.82 37.10
N VAL A 453 -4.61 22.45 38.34
CA VAL A 453 -3.33 22.84 38.97
C VAL A 453 -2.46 21.65 39.38
N ALA A 454 -2.97 20.42 39.28
CA ALA A 454 -2.30 19.22 39.78
C ALA A 454 -2.16 18.12 38.70
N PRO A 455 -1.18 18.24 37.78
CA PRO A 455 -0.85 17.19 36.80
C PRO A 455 -0.05 16.04 37.45
N TYR A 456 -0.51 15.51 38.58
CA TYR A 456 0.13 14.42 39.31
C TYR A 456 -0.87 13.64 40.16
N LYS A 457 -0.49 12.42 40.56
CA LYS A 457 -1.24 11.60 41.53
C LYS A 457 -0.38 11.16 42.71
N PRO A 458 -0.99 10.94 43.89
CA PRO A 458 -2.33 11.42 44.25
C PRO A 458 -2.36 12.96 44.37
N ASN A 459 -3.51 13.58 44.16
CA ASN A 459 -3.70 15.01 44.38
C ASN A 459 -5.05 15.30 45.06
N SER A 460 -5.14 16.41 45.79
CA SER A 460 -6.39 16.93 46.36
C SER A 460 -6.82 18.26 45.75
N LEU A 461 -5.92 18.98 45.07
CA LEU A 461 -6.19 20.30 44.50
C LEU A 461 -7.16 20.23 43.32
N ASP A 462 -7.11 19.16 42.53
CA ASP A 462 -8.06 18.88 41.44
C ASP A 462 -9.04 17.74 41.83
N GLY A 463 -9.30 17.58 43.13
CA GLY A 463 -10.27 16.60 43.64
C GLY A 463 -9.90 15.14 43.39
N GLY A 464 -8.63 14.84 43.07
CA GLY A 464 -8.16 13.50 42.75
C GLY A 464 -8.33 13.10 41.28
N CYS A 465 -8.92 13.94 40.44
CA CYS A 465 -9.10 13.68 39.01
C CYS A 465 -7.79 13.81 38.21
N PRO A 466 -7.76 13.21 36.99
CA PRO A 466 -8.58 12.07 36.54
C PRO A 466 -8.40 10.84 37.45
N PHE A 467 -9.39 9.96 37.62
CA PHE A 467 -9.27 8.75 38.45
C PHE A 467 -8.70 7.56 37.67
N PHE A 468 -8.22 6.54 38.39
CA PHE A 468 -7.91 5.25 37.77
C PHE A 468 -9.22 4.54 37.40
N ALA A 469 -9.24 3.87 36.25
CA ALA A 469 -10.36 3.02 35.89
C ALA A 469 -10.41 1.77 36.79
N GLY A 470 -11.62 1.31 37.09
CA GLY A 470 -11.86 0.06 37.83
C GLY A 470 -11.66 -1.18 36.95
N ALA A 471 -11.43 -2.35 37.55
CA ALA A 471 -11.35 -3.61 36.80
C ALA A 471 -12.68 -3.97 36.10
N ASP A 472 -13.80 -3.52 36.67
CA ASP A 472 -15.17 -3.60 36.15
C ASP A 472 -15.46 -2.63 35.01
N GLU A 473 -14.60 -1.64 34.76
CA GLU A 473 -14.71 -0.71 33.62
C GLU A 473 -14.01 -1.24 32.35
N GLY A 474 -13.47 -2.47 32.40
CA GLY A 474 -12.88 -3.13 31.24
C GLY A 474 -11.58 -2.49 30.74
N ALA A 475 -11.00 -1.51 31.44
CA ALA A 475 -9.90 -0.67 30.95
C ALA A 475 -8.51 -1.33 30.87
N PHE A 476 -8.33 -2.51 31.46
CA PHE A 476 -7.02 -3.19 31.46
C PHE A 476 -6.75 -3.82 30.10
N ILE A 477 -5.70 -3.29 29.46
CA ILE A 477 -5.02 -3.87 28.29
C ILE A 477 -4.14 -5.03 28.75
N ASP A 478 -3.36 -4.84 29.82
CA ASP A 478 -2.43 -5.84 30.34
C ASP A 478 -3.18 -7.07 30.86
N ILE A 479 -2.98 -8.21 30.20
CA ILE A 479 -3.53 -9.49 30.61
C ILE A 479 -2.54 -10.13 31.60
N PRO A 480 -2.95 -10.47 32.84
CA PRO A 480 -2.08 -11.18 33.75
C PRO A 480 -1.74 -12.57 33.20
N VAL A 481 -0.53 -12.73 32.66
CA VAL A 481 0.01 -14.00 32.19
C VAL A 481 1.12 -14.49 33.13
N THR A 482 1.19 -15.79 33.34
CA THR A 482 2.27 -16.38 34.14
C THR A 482 3.54 -16.41 33.30
N VAL A 483 4.59 -15.74 33.76
CA VAL A 483 5.92 -15.88 33.18
C VAL A 483 6.59 -17.08 33.84
N SER A 484 6.96 -18.08 33.03
CA SER A 484 7.68 -19.27 33.50
C SER A 484 9.01 -18.91 34.16
N GLU A 485 9.39 -19.65 35.21
CA GLU A 485 10.69 -19.47 35.88
C GLU A 485 11.84 -19.67 34.87
N SER A 486 12.70 -18.65 34.74
CA SER A 486 13.76 -18.62 33.72
C SER A 486 14.98 -17.83 34.19
N VAL A 487 16.05 -17.84 33.40
CA VAL A 487 17.27 -17.07 33.62
C VAL A 487 17.33 -15.87 32.67
N LYS A 488 17.88 -14.75 33.13
CA LYS A 488 18.13 -13.59 32.26
C LYS A 488 19.32 -13.90 31.35
N GLU A 489 19.08 -14.07 30.06
CA GLU A 489 20.11 -14.38 29.08
C GLU A 489 19.90 -13.67 27.74
N ARG A 490 20.82 -13.90 26.79
CA ARG A 490 20.74 -13.46 25.40
C ARG A 490 20.89 -14.69 24.51
N ALA A 491 19.78 -15.37 24.27
CA ALA A 491 19.69 -16.56 23.47
C ALA A 491 18.26 -16.70 22.94
N ASP A 492 18.13 -17.25 21.73
CA ASP A 492 16.85 -17.69 21.20
C ASP A 492 16.54 -19.12 21.67
N SER A 493 15.27 -19.49 21.61
CA SER A 493 14.86 -20.87 21.85
C SER A 493 15.40 -21.78 20.74
N ARG A 494 15.77 -23.02 21.08
CA ARG A 494 16.17 -24.02 20.06
C ARG A 494 15.07 -24.35 19.06
N SER A 495 13.81 -24.05 19.37
CA SER A 495 12.68 -24.19 18.44
C SER A 495 12.80 -23.24 17.24
N PHE A 496 13.62 -22.20 17.33
CA PHE A 496 13.81 -21.20 16.28
C PHE A 496 14.86 -21.64 15.24
N ASP A 497 15.68 -22.67 15.53
CA ASP A 497 16.81 -23.13 14.70
C ASP A 497 16.40 -23.72 13.33
N ASP A 498 15.12 -24.04 13.13
CA ASP A 498 14.62 -24.54 11.84
C ASP A 498 14.35 -23.39 10.87
N HIS A 499 15.27 -23.19 9.94
CA HIS A 499 15.22 -22.09 8.97
C HIS A 499 14.78 -22.52 7.57
N PHE A 500 14.60 -23.83 7.33
CA PHE A 500 14.44 -24.37 5.98
C PHE A 500 13.09 -25.05 5.74
N SER A 501 12.47 -25.65 6.76
CA SER A 501 11.24 -26.44 6.53
C SER A 501 10.08 -25.64 5.93
N GLN A 502 9.75 -24.48 6.51
CA GLN A 502 8.61 -23.68 6.06
C GLN A 502 8.87 -22.93 4.76
N VAL A 503 10.14 -22.61 4.45
CA VAL A 503 10.47 -22.03 3.15
C VAL A 503 10.41 -23.08 2.04
N THR A 504 10.79 -24.33 2.33
CA THR A 504 10.55 -25.48 1.44
C THR A 504 9.05 -25.69 1.24
N LEU A 505 8.24 -25.64 2.31
CA LEU A 505 6.78 -25.70 2.22
C LEU A 505 6.23 -24.62 1.28
N PHE A 506 6.62 -23.36 1.47
CA PHE A 506 6.16 -22.27 0.63
C PHE A 506 6.52 -22.50 -0.85
N TYR A 507 7.79 -22.76 -1.16
CA TYR A 507 8.25 -22.95 -2.54
C TYR A 507 7.55 -24.13 -3.24
N ARG A 508 7.42 -25.27 -2.55
CA ARG A 508 6.73 -26.46 -3.10
C ARG A 508 5.22 -26.29 -3.24
N SER A 509 4.64 -25.29 -2.60
CA SER A 509 3.22 -24.94 -2.71
C SER A 509 2.89 -24.06 -3.92
N LEU A 510 3.91 -23.44 -4.53
CA LEU A 510 3.76 -22.59 -5.70
C LEU A 510 3.44 -23.42 -6.95
N THR A 511 2.68 -22.84 -7.87
CA THR A 511 2.50 -23.42 -9.22
C THR A 511 3.83 -23.43 -9.99
N PRO A 512 3.98 -24.26 -11.05
CA PRO A 512 5.21 -24.29 -11.83
C PRO A 512 5.66 -22.93 -12.37
N ILE A 513 4.72 -22.09 -12.84
CA ILE A 513 5.04 -20.73 -13.30
C ILE A 513 5.50 -19.80 -12.17
N GLU A 514 4.92 -19.92 -10.98
CA GLU A 514 5.35 -19.15 -9.80
C GLU A 514 6.74 -19.59 -9.31
N GLN A 515 7.03 -20.89 -9.31
CA GLN A 515 8.36 -21.43 -9.00
C GLN A 515 9.41 -20.91 -9.99
N GLN A 516 9.05 -20.86 -11.27
CA GLN A 516 9.90 -20.27 -12.30
C GLN A 516 10.18 -18.79 -12.05
N HIS A 517 9.15 -17.98 -11.75
CA HIS A 517 9.34 -16.55 -11.44
C HIS A 517 10.23 -16.34 -10.21
N VAL A 518 10.13 -17.20 -9.18
CA VAL A 518 11.05 -17.20 -8.04
C VAL A 518 12.50 -17.45 -8.49
N ALA A 519 12.73 -18.50 -9.28
CA ALA A 519 14.08 -18.81 -9.78
C ALA A 519 14.66 -17.67 -10.61
N GLU A 520 13.84 -17.04 -11.46
CA GLU A 520 14.23 -15.87 -12.26
C GLU A 520 14.54 -14.64 -11.40
N ALA A 521 13.79 -14.42 -10.32
CA ALA A 521 14.05 -13.34 -9.38
C ALA A 521 15.39 -13.53 -8.67
N TYR A 522 15.66 -14.73 -8.13
CA TYR A 522 16.96 -15.04 -7.53
C TYR A 522 18.11 -14.90 -8.54
N ALA A 523 17.95 -15.42 -9.76
CA ALA A 523 18.95 -15.29 -10.81
C ALA A 523 19.21 -13.82 -11.17
N PHE A 524 18.15 -13.01 -11.27
CA PHE A 524 18.26 -11.57 -11.54
C PHE A 524 19.00 -10.86 -10.41
N GLU A 525 18.61 -11.07 -9.15
CA GLU A 525 19.19 -10.35 -8.03
C GLU A 525 20.64 -10.76 -7.75
N LEU A 526 20.91 -12.06 -7.66
CA LEU A 526 22.28 -12.56 -7.46
C LEU A 526 23.18 -12.28 -8.67
N GLY A 527 22.60 -12.16 -9.87
CA GLY A 527 23.31 -11.71 -11.07
C GLY A 527 23.81 -10.27 -10.97
N LYS A 528 23.23 -9.45 -10.09
CA LYS A 528 23.67 -8.06 -9.81
C LYS A 528 24.72 -7.97 -8.70
N CYS A 529 24.91 -9.02 -7.89
CA CYS A 529 26.00 -9.06 -6.91
C CYS A 529 27.35 -9.18 -7.61
N TYR A 530 28.37 -8.51 -7.07
CA TYR A 530 29.74 -8.57 -7.56
C TYR A 530 30.50 -9.77 -6.99
N GLU A 531 30.34 -10.04 -5.69
CA GLU A 531 31.12 -11.00 -4.94
C GLU A 531 30.64 -12.44 -5.18
N GLN A 532 31.51 -13.27 -5.75
CA GLN A 532 31.19 -14.68 -6.04
C GLN A 532 30.85 -15.47 -4.78
N ALA A 533 31.56 -15.22 -3.67
CA ALA A 533 31.33 -15.91 -2.40
C ALA A 533 29.91 -15.66 -1.84
N VAL A 534 29.30 -14.50 -2.12
CA VAL A 534 27.90 -14.22 -1.74
C VAL A 534 26.96 -15.11 -2.56
N LYS A 535 27.19 -15.21 -3.87
CA LYS A 535 26.39 -16.06 -4.78
C LYS A 535 26.46 -17.54 -4.37
N GLU A 536 27.67 -18.05 -4.16
CA GLU A 536 27.89 -19.45 -3.76
C GLU A 536 27.24 -19.79 -2.42
N ARG A 537 27.33 -18.89 -1.42
CA ARG A 537 26.66 -19.08 -0.13
C ARG A 537 25.13 -19.08 -0.28
N GLN A 538 24.57 -18.18 -1.08
CA GLN A 538 23.13 -18.19 -1.32
C GLN A 538 22.68 -19.44 -2.10
N LEU A 539 23.47 -19.93 -3.06
CA LEU A 539 23.21 -21.22 -3.73
C LEU A 539 23.23 -22.38 -2.72
N GLN A 540 24.11 -22.37 -1.73
CA GLN A 540 24.10 -23.38 -0.67
C GLN A 540 22.81 -23.32 0.18
N ALA A 541 22.32 -22.12 0.49
CA ALA A 541 21.03 -21.95 1.17
C ALA A 541 19.87 -22.46 0.31
N LEU A 542 19.85 -22.17 -1.00
CA LEU A 542 18.85 -22.69 -1.92
C LEU A 542 18.92 -24.22 -2.04
N ALA A 543 20.10 -24.83 -2.06
CA ALA A 543 20.25 -26.29 -2.07
C ALA A 543 19.64 -26.95 -0.82
N ASN A 544 19.71 -26.27 0.33
CA ASN A 544 19.09 -26.72 1.58
C ASN A 544 17.55 -26.58 1.57
N ILE A 545 16.98 -25.87 0.60
CA ILE A 545 15.54 -25.66 0.44
C ILE A 545 14.98 -26.59 -0.64
N ASP A 546 15.54 -26.52 -1.85
CA ASP A 546 15.11 -27.29 -3.01
C ASP A 546 16.23 -27.41 -4.07
N ALA A 547 16.49 -28.64 -4.53
CA ALA A 547 17.60 -28.92 -5.44
C ALA A 547 17.36 -28.40 -6.86
N ASP A 548 16.12 -28.43 -7.35
CA ASP A 548 15.78 -28.00 -8.71
C ASP A 548 15.78 -26.47 -8.81
N LEU A 549 15.29 -25.78 -7.77
CA LEU A 549 15.45 -24.33 -7.63
C LEU A 549 16.93 -23.94 -7.67
N CYS A 550 17.75 -24.56 -6.84
CA CYS A 550 19.19 -24.29 -6.78
C CYS A 550 19.87 -24.53 -8.13
N ALA A 551 19.58 -25.66 -8.79
CA ALA A 551 20.14 -26.00 -10.09
C ALA A 551 19.76 -24.96 -11.16
N THR A 552 18.51 -24.51 -11.17
CA THR A 552 18.02 -23.49 -12.11
C THR A 552 18.73 -22.16 -11.91
N VAL A 553 18.83 -21.68 -10.66
CA VAL A 553 19.52 -20.43 -10.33
C VAL A 553 21.02 -20.54 -10.61
N ALA A 554 21.67 -21.65 -10.25
CA ALA A 554 23.10 -21.87 -10.50
C ALA A 554 23.42 -21.86 -12.00
N ALA A 555 22.58 -22.50 -12.82
CA ALA A 555 22.73 -22.50 -14.28
C ALA A 555 22.64 -21.07 -14.85
N ALA A 556 21.68 -20.26 -14.38
CA ALA A 556 21.54 -18.86 -14.80
C ALA A 556 22.73 -17.98 -14.38
N LEU A 557 23.38 -18.30 -13.25
CA LEU A 557 24.58 -17.62 -12.76
C LEU A 557 25.89 -18.14 -13.38
N GLY A 558 25.85 -19.26 -14.12
CA GLY A 558 27.04 -19.92 -14.65
C GLY A 558 27.92 -20.56 -13.57
N LEU A 559 27.31 -21.01 -12.46
CA LEU A 559 27.98 -21.62 -11.31
C LEU A 559 27.54 -23.08 -11.13
N PRO A 560 28.35 -23.94 -10.47
CA PRO A 560 27.91 -25.28 -10.10
C PRO A 560 26.86 -25.22 -8.98
N ALA A 561 25.84 -26.07 -9.06
CA ALA A 561 24.90 -26.27 -7.97
C ALA A 561 25.55 -27.10 -6.85
N PRO A 562 25.64 -26.59 -5.61
CA PRO A 562 26.15 -27.38 -4.48
C PRO A 562 25.15 -28.46 -4.06
N ALA A 563 25.64 -29.49 -3.37
CA ALA A 563 24.78 -30.45 -2.68
C ALA A 563 24.20 -29.83 -1.38
N PRO A 564 23.00 -30.24 -0.94
CA PRO A 564 22.48 -29.82 0.35
C PRO A 564 23.41 -30.23 1.50
N THR A 565 23.58 -29.35 2.48
CA THR A 565 24.34 -29.61 3.71
C THR A 565 23.46 -30.08 4.87
N VAL A 566 22.14 -29.97 4.72
CA VAL A 566 21.13 -30.44 5.67
C VAL A 566 20.14 -31.37 4.96
N GLU A 567 19.39 -32.15 5.72
CA GLU A 567 18.28 -32.92 5.16
C GLU A 567 17.18 -31.94 4.72
N VAL A 568 16.83 -31.98 3.43
CA VAL A 568 15.75 -31.15 2.89
C VAL A 568 14.43 -31.67 3.44
N ALA A 569 13.63 -30.78 4.03
CA ALA A 569 12.38 -31.16 4.68
C ALA A 569 11.42 -31.86 3.70
N ASP A 570 10.79 -32.94 4.17
CA ASP A 570 9.64 -33.55 3.52
C ASP A 570 8.38 -32.81 3.99
N VAL A 571 7.68 -32.14 3.06
CA VAL A 571 6.60 -31.19 3.38
C VAL A 571 5.41 -31.46 2.47
N GLU A 572 4.21 -31.40 3.06
CA GLU A 572 2.96 -31.44 2.32
C GLU A 572 2.64 -30.03 1.79
N PRO A 573 2.52 -29.81 0.47
CA PRO A 573 2.20 -28.50 -0.09
C PRO A 573 0.87 -27.92 0.42
N SER A 574 0.82 -26.59 0.64
CA SER A 574 -0.36 -25.83 1.04
C SER A 574 -0.89 -24.97 -0.13
N PRO A 575 -1.99 -25.36 -0.78
CA PRO A 575 -2.58 -24.58 -1.88
C PRO A 575 -2.99 -23.15 -1.51
N ALA A 576 -3.12 -22.82 -0.22
CA ALA A 576 -3.43 -21.46 0.24
C ALA A 576 -2.28 -20.46 0.01
N LEU A 577 -1.05 -20.95 -0.23
CA LEU A 577 0.14 -20.10 -0.37
C LEU A 577 0.34 -19.53 -1.80
N ARG A 578 -0.15 -20.23 -2.83
CA ARG A 578 -0.08 -19.79 -4.23
C ARG A 578 -1.08 -18.67 -4.56
N GLN A 579 -0.75 -17.86 -5.56
CA GLN A 579 -1.61 -16.80 -6.12
C GLN A 579 -2.35 -17.27 -7.38
N VAL A 580 -1.75 -18.19 -8.14
CA VAL A 580 -2.28 -18.66 -9.43
C VAL A 580 -3.20 -19.88 -9.25
N GLY A 581 -4.36 -19.86 -9.92
CA GLY A 581 -5.28 -21.01 -9.99
C GLY A 581 -6.73 -20.73 -9.64
N GLU A 582 -7.07 -19.52 -9.20
CA GLU A 582 -8.44 -19.11 -8.88
C GLU A 582 -8.95 -17.99 -9.79
N GLN A 583 -10.27 -17.77 -9.78
CA GLN A 583 -10.95 -16.70 -10.51
C GLN A 583 -11.46 -15.63 -9.55
N TRP A 584 -11.31 -14.36 -9.93
CA TRP A 584 -11.63 -13.20 -9.09
C TRP A 584 -12.42 -12.14 -9.85
N PRO A 585 -13.17 -11.26 -9.15
CA PRO A 585 -13.83 -10.12 -9.76
C PRO A 585 -12.82 -9.19 -10.47
N ALA A 586 -13.23 -8.65 -11.62
CA ALA A 586 -12.41 -7.72 -12.42
C ALA A 586 -12.70 -6.24 -12.12
N GLU A 587 -13.49 -5.93 -11.10
CA GLU A 587 -13.92 -4.56 -10.78
C GLU A 587 -12.73 -3.61 -10.55
N GLY A 588 -12.80 -2.42 -11.15
CA GLY A 588 -11.76 -1.40 -11.08
C GLY A 588 -10.46 -1.78 -11.82
N ARG A 589 -10.47 -2.79 -12.70
CA ARG A 589 -9.42 -3.02 -13.70
C ARG A 589 -9.51 -1.97 -14.81
N VAL A 590 -8.42 -1.77 -15.53
CA VAL A 590 -8.35 -0.79 -16.63
C VAL A 590 -8.22 -1.53 -17.96
N VAL A 591 -9.07 -1.20 -18.93
CA VAL A 591 -8.98 -1.76 -20.28
C VAL A 591 -8.72 -0.64 -21.29
N GLY A 592 -7.63 -0.78 -22.03
CA GLY A 592 -7.27 0.15 -23.10
C GLY A 592 -8.06 -0.13 -24.37
N ILE A 593 -8.78 0.85 -24.90
CA ILE A 593 -9.51 0.76 -26.17
C ILE A 593 -8.70 1.52 -27.22
N VAL A 594 -8.02 0.80 -28.11
CA VAL A 594 -7.27 1.40 -29.22
C VAL A 594 -8.22 1.62 -30.39
N ALA A 595 -8.45 2.89 -30.72
CA ALA A 595 -9.36 3.31 -31.78
C ALA A 595 -8.81 4.52 -32.53
N ASP A 596 -9.31 4.76 -33.74
CA ASP A 596 -8.98 5.94 -34.55
C ASP A 596 -10.22 6.39 -35.36
N GLU A 597 -10.06 7.39 -36.23
CA GLU A 597 -11.16 7.96 -37.05
C GLU A 597 -11.78 6.95 -38.03
N SER A 598 -11.14 5.80 -38.29
CA SER A 598 -11.70 4.72 -39.09
C SER A 598 -12.61 3.78 -38.29
N THR A 599 -12.61 3.90 -36.96
CA THR A 599 -13.47 3.10 -36.07
C THR A 599 -14.92 3.57 -36.19
N GLU A 600 -15.85 2.63 -36.37
CA GLU A 600 -17.29 2.97 -36.32
C GLU A 600 -17.66 3.54 -34.94
N ALA A 601 -18.28 4.73 -34.91
CA ALA A 601 -18.62 5.42 -33.66
C ALA A 601 -19.47 4.55 -32.70
N SER A 602 -20.37 3.73 -33.25
CA SER A 602 -21.18 2.79 -32.46
C SER A 602 -20.37 1.64 -31.86
N ALA A 603 -19.30 1.18 -32.53
CA ALA A 603 -18.43 0.13 -32.00
C ALA A 603 -17.63 0.65 -30.80
N LEU A 604 -17.06 1.86 -30.91
CA LEU A 604 -16.35 2.51 -29.81
C LEU A 604 -17.28 2.74 -28.60
N ALA A 605 -18.49 3.27 -28.83
CA ALA A 605 -19.47 3.47 -27.77
C ALA A 605 -19.88 2.15 -27.10
N THR A 606 -20.17 1.10 -27.89
CA THR A 606 -20.59 -0.22 -27.38
C THR A 606 -19.55 -0.83 -26.43
N VAL A 607 -18.28 -0.86 -26.84
CA VAL A 607 -17.20 -1.42 -26.00
C VAL A 607 -16.98 -0.58 -24.76
N ARG A 608 -16.93 0.75 -24.92
CA ARG A 608 -16.69 1.68 -23.81
C ARG A 608 -17.78 1.58 -22.74
N GLU A 609 -19.05 1.61 -23.15
CA GLU A 609 -20.20 1.53 -22.26
C GLU A 609 -20.33 0.15 -21.63
N GLY A 610 -20.07 -0.93 -22.39
CA GLY A 610 -20.09 -2.29 -21.89
C GLY A 610 -19.04 -2.54 -20.80
N LEU A 611 -17.82 -2.04 -21.00
CA LEU A 611 -16.75 -2.11 -19.98
C LEU A 611 -17.14 -1.33 -18.71
N HIS A 612 -17.63 -0.10 -18.86
CA HIS A 612 -18.08 0.71 -17.73
C HIS A 612 -19.22 0.06 -16.95
N ALA A 613 -20.21 -0.51 -17.65
CA ALA A 613 -21.32 -1.24 -17.03
C ALA A 613 -20.88 -2.50 -16.28
N ALA A 614 -19.74 -3.09 -16.67
CA ALA A 614 -19.12 -4.22 -15.99
C ALA A 614 -18.18 -3.80 -14.82
N GLY A 615 -18.13 -2.51 -14.47
CA GLY A 615 -17.26 -2.00 -13.40
C GLY A 615 -15.78 -1.88 -13.81
N ILE A 616 -15.49 -1.89 -15.11
CA ILE A 616 -14.13 -1.74 -15.68
C ILE A 616 -13.93 -0.29 -16.11
N VAL A 617 -12.73 0.26 -15.95
CA VAL A 617 -12.38 1.62 -16.41
C VAL A 617 -12.00 1.57 -17.90
N PRO A 618 -12.79 2.15 -18.83
CA PRO A 618 -12.50 2.13 -20.25
C PRO A 618 -11.61 3.31 -20.64
N LEU A 619 -10.34 3.03 -20.94
CA LEU A 619 -9.34 4.04 -21.29
C LEU A 619 -9.18 4.12 -22.81
N VAL A 620 -9.71 5.17 -23.45
CA VAL A 620 -9.60 5.35 -24.91
C VAL A 620 -8.20 5.83 -25.28
N ILE A 621 -7.56 5.08 -26.18
CA ILE A 621 -6.24 5.32 -26.74
C ILE A 621 -6.39 5.61 -28.23
N ALA A 622 -5.98 6.80 -28.68
CA ALA A 622 -6.09 7.21 -30.09
C ALA A 622 -4.80 7.84 -30.62
N PRO A 623 -4.64 8.07 -31.94
CA PRO A 623 -3.44 8.71 -32.47
C PRO A 623 -3.15 10.12 -31.92
N HIS A 624 -4.19 10.84 -31.49
CA HIS A 624 -4.12 12.17 -30.90
C HIS A 624 -5.03 12.30 -29.66
N GLY A 625 -4.76 13.28 -28.80
CA GLY A 625 -5.69 13.66 -27.72
C GLY A 625 -6.92 14.41 -28.25
N GLY A 626 -7.75 14.94 -27.35
CA GLY A 626 -8.98 15.65 -27.74
C GLY A 626 -10.18 14.71 -27.76
N MET A 627 -10.92 14.67 -28.86
CA MET A 627 -12.11 13.82 -28.99
C MET A 627 -11.98 12.87 -30.18
N LEU A 628 -12.62 11.70 -30.06
CA LEU A 628 -12.84 10.74 -31.14
C LEU A 628 -14.34 10.42 -31.16
N HIS A 629 -15.03 10.75 -32.27
CA HIS A 629 -16.50 10.61 -32.40
C HIS A 629 -17.31 11.22 -31.23
N GLY A 630 -16.84 12.33 -30.66
CA GLY A 630 -17.48 12.98 -29.52
C GLY A 630 -17.12 12.40 -28.14
N ILE A 631 -16.33 11.32 -28.10
CA ILE A 631 -15.81 10.71 -26.87
C ILE A 631 -14.42 11.29 -26.55
N PRO A 632 -14.16 11.76 -25.31
CA PRO A 632 -12.84 12.22 -24.92
C PRO A 632 -11.79 11.11 -25.03
N VAL A 633 -10.63 11.44 -25.60
CA VAL A 633 -9.47 10.54 -25.64
C VAL A 633 -8.66 10.72 -24.36
N GLN A 634 -8.49 9.65 -23.58
CA GLN A 634 -7.73 9.68 -22.32
C GLN A 634 -6.22 9.59 -22.54
N ARG A 635 -5.79 8.86 -23.58
CA ARG A 635 -4.37 8.79 -23.98
C ARG A 635 -4.24 8.89 -25.49
N SER A 636 -3.23 9.62 -25.92
CA SER A 636 -2.68 9.38 -27.26
C SER A 636 -1.81 8.12 -27.26
N VAL A 637 -1.57 7.51 -28.42
CA VAL A 637 -0.57 6.44 -28.60
C VAL A 637 0.82 6.85 -28.10
N GLN A 638 1.15 8.15 -28.13
CA GLN A 638 2.41 8.68 -27.59
C GLN A 638 2.47 8.62 -26.05
N THR A 639 1.33 8.81 -25.39
CA THR A 639 1.24 8.95 -23.93
C THR A 639 0.81 7.65 -23.23
N ALA A 640 0.26 6.70 -23.96
CA ALA A 640 -0.15 5.42 -23.41
C ALA A 640 1.06 4.52 -23.09
N ALA A 641 0.99 3.81 -21.97
CA ALA A 641 1.91 2.76 -21.62
C ALA A 641 1.18 1.44 -21.32
N SER A 642 1.82 0.32 -21.68
CA SER A 642 1.29 -1.04 -21.45
C SER A 642 1.02 -1.33 -19.97
N ILE A 643 1.73 -0.67 -19.06
CA ILE A 643 1.58 -0.78 -17.60
C ILE A 643 0.27 -0.20 -17.08
N GLU A 644 -0.36 0.73 -17.80
CA GLU A 644 -1.60 1.40 -17.36
C GLU A 644 -2.85 0.53 -17.52
N VAL A 645 -2.75 -0.59 -18.24
CA VAL A 645 -3.89 -1.42 -18.64
C VAL A 645 -3.72 -2.86 -18.18
N ASP A 646 -4.83 -3.51 -17.84
CA ASP A 646 -4.90 -4.94 -17.52
C ASP A 646 -5.23 -5.79 -18.77
N ALA A 647 -5.91 -5.21 -19.75
CA ALA A 647 -6.17 -5.80 -21.06
C ALA A 647 -6.33 -4.72 -22.15
N VAL A 648 -6.33 -5.12 -23.42
CA VAL A 648 -6.50 -4.21 -24.57
C VAL A 648 -7.59 -4.71 -25.53
N VAL A 649 -8.41 -3.79 -26.04
CA VAL A 649 -9.30 -3.99 -27.19
C VAL A 649 -8.77 -3.17 -28.38
N LEU A 650 -8.54 -3.81 -29.52
CA LEU A 650 -8.16 -3.15 -30.77
C LEU A 650 -9.38 -3.01 -31.69
N LEU A 651 -9.88 -1.79 -31.88
CA LEU A 651 -11.00 -1.50 -32.77
C LEU A 651 -10.57 -0.99 -34.15
N ALA A 652 -9.34 -0.52 -34.28
CA ALA A 652 -8.75 -0.07 -35.53
C ALA A 652 -7.37 -0.71 -35.77
N PRO A 653 -6.98 -0.88 -37.04
CA PRO A 653 -5.61 -1.28 -37.36
C PRO A 653 -4.63 -0.17 -37.00
N SER A 654 -3.42 -0.53 -36.56
CA SER A 654 -2.36 0.43 -36.28
C SER A 654 -1.01 -0.05 -36.78
N THR A 655 -0.34 0.77 -37.58
CA THR A 655 1.05 0.56 -37.99
C THR A 655 2.04 1.43 -37.19
N ASP A 656 1.57 2.17 -36.18
CA ASP A 656 2.43 3.01 -35.35
C ASP A 656 3.37 2.15 -34.50
N PRO A 657 4.71 2.29 -34.62
CA PRO A 657 5.66 1.49 -33.86
C PRO A 657 5.46 1.56 -32.34
N ARG A 658 4.92 2.67 -31.83
CA ARG A 658 4.65 2.85 -30.40
C ARG A 658 3.48 1.98 -29.94
N ALA A 659 2.42 1.89 -30.75
CA ALA A 659 1.29 1.00 -30.50
C ALA A 659 1.69 -0.47 -30.65
N LEU A 660 2.48 -0.80 -31.68
CA LEU A 660 3.01 -2.16 -31.88
C LEU A 660 3.90 -2.60 -30.69
N ARG A 661 4.77 -1.70 -30.20
CA ARG A 661 5.57 -1.94 -28.99
C ARG A 661 4.69 -2.17 -27.77
N MET A 662 3.69 -1.32 -27.54
CA MET A 662 2.77 -1.45 -26.42
C MET A 662 2.03 -2.79 -26.47
N LEU A 663 1.54 -3.19 -27.64
CA LEU A 663 0.86 -4.46 -27.85
C LEU A 663 1.80 -5.66 -27.58
N GLY A 664 3.05 -5.58 -28.04
CA GLY A 664 4.06 -6.60 -27.74
C GLY A 664 4.37 -6.71 -26.25
N GLU A 665 4.39 -5.59 -25.52
CA GLU A 665 4.53 -5.60 -24.05
C GLU A 665 3.32 -6.24 -23.37
N VAL A 666 2.09 -5.81 -23.72
CA VAL A 666 0.82 -6.40 -23.23
C VAL A 666 0.82 -7.92 -23.44
N PHE A 667 1.24 -8.36 -24.62
CA PHE A 667 1.35 -9.79 -24.96
C PHE A 667 2.35 -10.53 -24.08
N ARG A 668 3.62 -10.07 -24.04
CA ARG A 668 4.69 -10.72 -23.25
C ARG A 668 4.43 -10.69 -21.75
N HIS A 669 3.62 -9.74 -21.27
CA HIS A 669 3.22 -9.67 -19.85
C HIS A 669 1.99 -10.54 -19.54
N GLY A 670 1.48 -11.33 -20.48
CA GLY A 670 0.39 -12.27 -20.20
C GLY A 670 -1.00 -11.61 -20.11
N LYS A 671 -1.17 -10.37 -20.59
CA LYS A 671 -2.45 -9.66 -20.55
C LYS A 671 -3.40 -10.09 -21.68
N ALA A 672 -4.69 -9.99 -21.44
CA ALA A 672 -5.70 -10.34 -22.45
C ALA A 672 -5.74 -9.31 -23.59
N ILE A 673 -5.94 -9.79 -24.82
CA ILE A 673 -6.02 -8.96 -26.03
C ILE A 673 -7.25 -9.40 -26.82
N ALA A 674 -8.16 -8.46 -27.06
CA ALA A 674 -9.26 -8.63 -28.02
C ALA A 674 -9.03 -7.72 -29.23
N ALA A 675 -9.33 -8.20 -30.43
CA ALA A 675 -9.27 -7.41 -31.64
C ALA A 675 -10.57 -7.57 -32.44
N SER A 676 -11.03 -6.47 -33.03
CA SER A 676 -12.05 -6.53 -34.08
C SER A 676 -11.45 -7.17 -35.35
N PRO A 677 -12.28 -7.74 -36.25
CA PRO A 677 -11.80 -8.23 -37.53
C PRO A 677 -11.04 -7.17 -38.34
N ALA A 678 -11.38 -5.88 -38.19
CA ALA A 678 -10.69 -4.76 -38.84
C ALA A 678 -9.26 -4.54 -38.32
N ALA A 679 -8.93 -5.03 -37.13
CA ALA A 679 -7.61 -4.89 -36.51
C ALA A 679 -6.75 -6.17 -36.62
N ALA A 680 -7.22 -7.22 -37.30
CA ALA A 680 -6.51 -8.51 -37.41
C ALA A 680 -5.09 -8.35 -37.97
N ASP A 681 -4.90 -7.53 -39.00
CA ASP A 681 -3.58 -7.24 -39.60
C ASP A 681 -2.57 -6.69 -38.58
N THR A 682 -3.04 -6.00 -37.53
CA THR A 682 -2.16 -5.50 -36.46
C THR A 682 -1.64 -6.63 -35.57
N LEU A 683 -2.46 -7.65 -35.31
CA LEU A 683 -2.04 -8.85 -34.58
C LEU A 683 -1.02 -9.67 -35.40
N GLU A 684 -1.22 -9.76 -36.71
CA GLU A 684 -0.26 -10.42 -37.61
C GLU A 684 1.08 -9.68 -37.66
N ALA A 685 1.05 -8.34 -37.67
CA ALA A 685 2.25 -7.50 -37.71
C ALA A 685 3.18 -7.67 -36.48
N VAL A 686 2.63 -8.13 -35.34
CA VAL A 686 3.41 -8.47 -34.14
C VAL A 686 3.51 -9.98 -33.89
N HIS A 687 2.99 -10.80 -34.81
CA HIS A 687 3.03 -12.26 -34.78
C HIS A 687 2.33 -12.91 -33.56
N ILE A 688 1.14 -12.43 -33.19
CA ILE A 688 0.40 -12.92 -32.01
C ILE A 688 -1.03 -13.44 -32.27
N GLY A 689 -1.51 -13.46 -33.53
CA GLY A 689 -2.92 -13.67 -33.87
C GLY A 689 -3.57 -14.96 -33.33
N ASP A 690 -2.82 -16.07 -33.27
CA ASP A 690 -3.32 -17.39 -32.87
C ASP A 690 -2.89 -17.81 -31.44
N ALA A 691 -2.31 -16.88 -30.69
CA ALA A 691 -1.76 -17.19 -29.37
C ALA A 691 -2.86 -17.23 -28.29
N PRO A 692 -2.69 -18.05 -27.22
CA PRO A 692 -3.67 -18.10 -26.15
C PRO A 692 -3.96 -16.73 -25.53
N GLY A 693 -5.24 -16.46 -25.25
CA GLY A 693 -5.73 -15.20 -24.71
C GLY A 693 -5.62 -13.99 -25.65
N VAL A 694 -5.41 -14.24 -26.95
CA VAL A 694 -5.63 -13.29 -28.04
C VAL A 694 -6.87 -13.74 -28.82
N VAL A 695 -7.91 -12.90 -28.87
CA VAL A 695 -9.18 -13.24 -29.53
C VAL A 695 -9.52 -12.24 -30.63
N THR A 696 -9.99 -12.72 -31.77
CA THR A 696 -10.56 -11.88 -32.84
C THR A 696 -12.07 -12.05 -32.86
N VAL A 697 -12.80 -11.02 -32.42
CA VAL A 697 -14.26 -11.07 -32.22
C VAL A 697 -14.90 -9.74 -32.61
N GLU A 698 -16.21 -9.77 -32.90
CA GLU A 698 -16.97 -8.54 -33.12
C GLU A 698 -16.94 -7.64 -31.87
N PRO A 699 -16.94 -6.30 -32.00
CA PRO A 699 -16.84 -5.39 -30.85
C PRO A 699 -17.84 -5.65 -29.72
N ALA A 700 -19.06 -6.08 -30.05
CA ALA A 700 -20.09 -6.41 -29.08
C ALA A 700 -19.76 -7.63 -28.19
N ALA A 701 -18.95 -8.57 -28.68
CA ALA A 701 -18.52 -9.76 -27.94
C ALA A 701 -17.18 -9.57 -27.21
N ALA A 702 -16.41 -8.53 -27.54
CA ALA A 702 -15.09 -8.29 -26.95
C ALA A 702 -15.12 -8.10 -25.44
N VAL A 703 -16.19 -7.50 -24.90
CA VAL A 703 -16.34 -7.25 -23.46
C VAL A 703 -16.43 -8.57 -22.69
N ASP A 704 -17.31 -9.48 -23.08
CA ASP A 704 -17.54 -10.75 -22.36
C ASP A 704 -16.30 -11.66 -22.38
N GLU A 705 -15.62 -11.73 -23.53
CA GLU A 705 -14.36 -12.49 -23.68
C GLU A 705 -13.26 -11.93 -22.77
N LEU A 706 -13.10 -10.60 -22.75
CA LEU A 706 -12.10 -9.97 -21.87
C LEU A 706 -12.44 -10.14 -20.40
N LEU A 707 -13.70 -10.05 -19.98
CA LEU A 707 -14.09 -10.26 -18.59
C LEU A 707 -13.74 -11.68 -18.11
N THR A 708 -13.94 -12.67 -18.98
CA THR A 708 -13.57 -14.07 -18.69
C THR A 708 -12.06 -14.19 -18.48
N LEU A 709 -11.25 -13.62 -19.38
CA LEU A 709 -9.78 -13.64 -19.28
C LEU A 709 -9.24 -12.80 -18.11
N LEU A 710 -9.88 -11.68 -17.78
CA LEU A 710 -9.50 -10.83 -16.65
C LEU A 710 -9.72 -11.50 -15.30
N SER A 711 -10.69 -12.42 -15.19
CA SER A 711 -10.95 -13.15 -13.94
C SER A 711 -9.78 -14.00 -13.47
N THR A 712 -8.91 -14.46 -14.38
CA THR A 712 -7.70 -15.22 -14.06
C THR A 712 -6.45 -14.33 -14.01
N HIS A 713 -6.62 -13.00 -14.12
CA HIS A 713 -5.61 -11.93 -14.11
C HIS A 713 -4.62 -11.93 -15.28
N ARG A 714 -4.04 -13.09 -15.62
CA ARG A 714 -3.15 -13.28 -16.78
C ARG A 714 -3.47 -14.58 -17.50
N VAL A 715 -2.96 -14.67 -18.72
CA VAL A 715 -2.97 -15.85 -19.57
C VAL A 715 -1.72 -16.68 -19.24
N TRP A 716 -1.77 -17.45 -18.16
CA TRP A 716 -0.61 -18.16 -17.60
C TRP A 716 -0.01 -19.19 -18.57
N GLU A 717 -0.86 -19.94 -19.27
CA GLU A 717 -0.44 -20.93 -20.29
C GLU A 717 0.41 -20.30 -21.40
N ARG A 718 0.18 -19.01 -21.71
CA ARG A 718 1.00 -18.27 -22.68
C ARG A 718 2.38 -17.95 -22.12
N LEU A 719 2.45 -17.55 -20.85
CA LEU A 719 3.73 -17.26 -20.20
C LEU A 719 4.58 -18.52 -20.03
N GLU A 720 3.94 -19.66 -19.77
CA GLU A 720 4.58 -20.98 -19.76
C GLU A 720 5.11 -21.34 -21.15
N ALA A 721 4.30 -21.17 -22.20
CA ALA A 721 4.68 -21.52 -23.58
C ALA A 721 5.76 -20.61 -24.18
N LEU A 722 5.82 -19.32 -23.83
CA LEU A 722 6.85 -18.39 -24.31
C LEU A 722 8.27 -18.72 -23.77
N ARG A 723 8.35 -19.62 -22.78
CA ARG A 723 9.59 -19.93 -22.06
C ARG A 723 10.01 -21.40 -22.18
N ALA A 724 9.15 -22.25 -22.76
CA ALA A 724 9.48 -23.61 -23.21
C ALA A 724 10.24 -23.56 -24.54
#